data_AF-A0A8W8L4I5-F1
#
_entry.id   AF-A0A8W8L4I5-F1
#
_cell.length_a   1.000
_cell.length_b   1.000
_cell.length_c   1.000
_cell.angle_alpha   90.00
_cell.angle_beta   90.00
_cell.angle_gamma   90.00
#
_symmetry.space_group_name_H-M   'P 1'
#
loop_
_entity.id
_entity.type
_entity.pdbx_description
1 polymer ?
#
loop_
_entity_poly.entity_id
_entity_poly.type
_entity_poly.pdbx_seq_one_letter_code
_entity_poly.pdbx_strand_id
1 'polypeptide(L)'
;MALNGEDGKELWRYYTDHEIFGINCNADLNSDGVNDCLGGGRAGVFDAVNGRTGTLLWKFKDKLVKNSIMNLYTAHIIDDLDKDGILDVLAIHGGDPLSEPGSKHRLSGRIVFFSGKSGKVLSWSGVPDEKESYYSPQVLTKSDGTKLVLFGTGGETHGGGLWLLSVNDLFYHRLENAICIFSDPKKGIMTPPVLVDLNSDGEEDIVMSLFNSHVIAFNGKTYSQLWNFSIPSSESYNTPAPGYFNDDKIPDFLIKFAHGPGFPIYYFSETAILDGRNGKSLLGSPILDTMGAQASPLTISIEGYGNDVFLFWVSDCENHEGQEGKYKFVKGTNIHEQSRSDFCRLRFKSRGYSKLLAKNQHMASTGIDIYYSGKRKHLEHQGWINTTKESIDYIKSHPDIYYNFLQHQKVIGNAEKNKNISKINKIPELAERNNGVHVDKKVYYPSKNSIRTQIEIEKVQRIEKKLKLDQTNLQKIHDKAKRIKRHVGPHDDDGIQRLLSTGTLAPTTLDNTHPNYNYSIDVVFATYWFFPAKTQAILPKDQVCISEKMDDEKARLDVLSKYYGLNHDEYERVITKECLNESDHELPQDETYESQSTYNPYNIHMGQMTVYRLRLTMSCKKSKPNEHCSRVLPFEEQQWTSYMGNKGDSHWKPRFMK
;
A
#
# COMPACT_ATOMS: atom_id res chain seq x y z
N MET A 1 11.12 0.88 -12.84
CA MET A 1 12.00 1.85 -13.54
C MET A 1 13.30 1.92 -12.76
N ALA A 2 14.44 1.87 -13.43
CA ALA A 2 15.74 2.11 -12.83
C ALA A 2 16.29 3.46 -13.27
N LEU A 3 16.83 4.22 -12.33
CA LEU A 3 17.39 5.54 -12.56
C LEU A 3 18.88 5.53 -12.22
N ASN A 4 19.67 6.28 -12.96
CA ASN A 4 21.04 6.58 -12.60
C ASN A 4 21.02 7.34 -11.26
N GLY A 5 21.76 6.83 -10.27
CA GLY A 5 21.78 7.47 -8.97
C GLY A 5 22.23 8.92 -9.04
N GLU A 6 23.31 9.22 -9.78
CA GLU A 6 23.99 10.51 -9.79
C GLU A 6 23.13 11.64 -10.39
N ASP A 7 22.48 11.38 -11.53
CA ASP A 7 21.77 12.41 -12.31
C ASP A 7 20.27 12.15 -12.51
N GLY A 8 19.76 11.02 -12.03
CA GLY A 8 18.34 10.65 -12.13
C GLY A 8 17.88 10.27 -13.53
N LYS A 9 18.76 10.15 -14.53
CA LYS A 9 18.36 9.71 -15.88
C LYS A 9 17.90 8.26 -15.86
N GLU A 10 16.87 7.96 -16.64
CA GLU A 10 16.38 6.58 -16.79
C GLU A 10 17.46 5.69 -17.43
N LEU A 11 17.79 4.60 -16.75
CA LEU A 11 18.68 3.55 -17.29
C LEU A 11 17.88 2.55 -18.10
N TRP A 12 16.79 2.05 -17.52
CA TRP A 12 15.87 1.12 -18.16
C TRP A 12 14.51 1.10 -17.45
N ARG A 13 13.53 0.53 -18.14
CA ARG A 13 12.17 0.36 -17.62
C ARG A 13 11.58 -0.96 -18.07
N TYR A 14 11.01 -1.67 -17.11
CA TYR A 14 10.24 -2.90 -17.28
C TYR A 14 8.84 -2.69 -16.71
N TYR A 15 7.83 -3.14 -17.45
CA TYR A 15 6.42 -3.05 -17.07
C TYR A 15 5.90 -4.43 -16.64
N THR A 16 5.25 -4.48 -15.49
CA THR A 16 4.67 -5.69 -14.91
C THR A 16 3.16 -5.74 -15.16
N ASP A 17 2.58 -6.93 -15.05
CA ASP A 17 1.13 -7.13 -15.29
C ASP A 17 0.27 -6.51 -14.18
N HIS A 18 0.84 -6.26 -12.99
CA HIS A 18 0.18 -5.66 -11.82
C HIS A 18 1.20 -4.91 -10.93
N GLU A 19 0.72 -4.24 -9.87
CA GLU A 19 1.59 -3.50 -8.94
C GLU A 19 2.61 -4.40 -8.23
N ILE A 20 3.80 -3.85 -8.01
CA ILE A 20 4.90 -4.47 -7.27
C ILE A 20 4.90 -3.94 -5.84
N PHE A 21 5.11 -4.82 -4.86
CA PHE A 21 5.21 -4.48 -3.43
C PHE A 21 6.64 -4.50 -2.92
N GLY A 22 7.45 -5.44 -3.44
CA GLY A 22 8.82 -5.66 -2.99
C GLY A 22 9.76 -5.88 -4.17
N ILE A 23 10.97 -5.33 -4.04
CA ILE A 23 12.07 -5.52 -4.98
C ILE A 23 13.29 -5.98 -4.19
N ASN A 24 13.94 -7.06 -4.64
CA ASN A 24 15.20 -7.53 -4.08
C ASN A 24 16.23 -7.68 -5.21
N CYS A 25 17.32 -6.92 -5.16
CA CYS A 25 18.36 -6.89 -6.20
C CYS A 25 19.73 -7.41 -5.71
N ASN A 26 19.74 -8.46 -4.89
CA ASN A 26 20.94 -8.92 -4.16
C ASN A 26 21.57 -10.21 -4.71
N ALA A 27 21.19 -10.68 -5.90
CA ALA A 27 21.79 -11.88 -6.51
C ALA A 27 21.98 -11.73 -8.02
N ASP A 28 23.10 -12.22 -8.53
CA ASP A 28 23.37 -12.39 -9.95
C ASP A 28 22.76 -13.73 -10.41
N LEU A 29 21.65 -13.68 -11.13
CA LEU A 29 20.85 -14.86 -11.48
C LEU A 29 21.23 -15.42 -12.86
N ASN A 30 21.96 -14.65 -13.67
CA ASN A 30 22.42 -15.04 -15.00
C ASN A 30 23.95 -15.19 -15.12
N SER A 31 24.69 -14.97 -14.03
CA SER A 31 26.15 -15.01 -13.94
C SER A 31 26.86 -13.99 -14.84
N ASP A 32 26.27 -12.80 -15.03
CA ASP A 32 26.87 -11.72 -15.83
C ASP A 32 27.76 -10.74 -15.03
N GLY A 33 27.90 -10.99 -13.72
CA GLY A 33 28.66 -10.17 -12.78
C GLY A 33 27.90 -8.96 -12.24
N VAL A 34 26.60 -8.81 -12.54
CA VAL A 34 25.72 -7.78 -12.00
C VAL A 34 24.53 -8.44 -11.32
N ASN A 35 24.19 -7.94 -10.14
CA ASN A 35 23.00 -8.43 -9.46
C ASN A 35 21.73 -8.08 -10.26
N ASP A 36 20.87 -9.06 -10.40
CA ASP A 36 19.55 -8.97 -10.99
C ASP A 36 18.49 -8.69 -9.92
N CYS A 37 17.30 -8.27 -10.37
CA CYS A 37 16.22 -7.85 -9.49
C CYS A 37 15.03 -8.79 -9.57
N LEU A 38 14.55 -9.24 -8.41
CA LEU A 38 13.30 -9.95 -8.21
C LEU A 38 12.21 -8.96 -7.82
N GLY A 39 11.10 -8.92 -8.56
CA GLY A 39 9.94 -8.07 -8.26
C GLY A 39 8.71 -8.89 -7.95
N GLY A 40 8.22 -8.83 -6.69
CA GLY A 40 7.01 -9.51 -6.22
C GLY A 40 5.86 -8.53 -5.98
N GLY A 41 4.64 -8.92 -6.34
CA GLY A 41 3.50 -8.02 -6.23
C GLY A 41 2.12 -8.67 -6.29
N ARG A 42 1.14 -7.85 -6.67
CA ARG A 42 -0.28 -8.23 -6.71
C ARG A 42 -0.54 -9.30 -7.76
N ALA A 43 -1.59 -10.11 -7.55
CA ALA A 43 -2.08 -11.10 -8.52
C ALA A 43 -1.03 -12.14 -8.96
N GLY A 44 -0.12 -12.46 -8.04
CA GLY A 44 0.97 -13.41 -8.23
C GLY A 44 2.01 -12.94 -9.25
N VAL A 45 2.14 -11.62 -9.46
CA VAL A 45 3.25 -11.06 -10.23
C VAL A 45 4.55 -11.40 -9.52
N PHE A 46 5.45 -12.07 -10.24
CA PHE A 46 6.78 -12.38 -9.76
C PHE A 46 7.72 -12.58 -10.93
N ASP A 47 8.56 -11.58 -11.16
CA ASP A 47 9.40 -11.44 -12.33
C ASP A 47 10.84 -11.22 -11.90
N ALA A 48 11.78 -11.93 -12.52
CA ALA A 48 13.22 -11.69 -12.40
C ALA A 48 13.69 -10.90 -13.62
N VAL A 49 14.37 -9.78 -13.38
CA VAL A 49 14.76 -8.82 -14.42
C VAL A 49 16.24 -8.54 -14.32
N ASN A 50 16.91 -8.52 -15.47
CA ASN A 50 18.34 -8.28 -15.53
C ASN A 50 18.68 -6.88 -14.99
N GLY A 51 19.58 -6.80 -14.00
CA GLY A 51 19.87 -5.54 -13.30
C GLY A 51 20.55 -4.49 -14.19
N ARG A 52 21.30 -4.94 -15.21
CA ARG A 52 22.02 -4.07 -16.14
C ARG A 52 21.11 -3.48 -17.22
N THR A 53 20.19 -4.25 -17.76
CA THR A 53 19.45 -3.92 -18.99
C THR A 53 17.94 -3.77 -18.81
N GLY A 54 17.37 -4.26 -17.70
CA GLY A 54 15.94 -4.26 -17.49
C GLY A 54 15.18 -5.33 -18.29
N THR A 55 15.87 -6.27 -18.94
CA THR A 55 15.23 -7.35 -19.69
C THR A 55 14.77 -8.49 -18.78
N LEU A 56 13.62 -9.09 -19.08
CA LEU A 56 13.10 -10.24 -18.35
C LEU A 56 14.04 -11.45 -18.44
N LEU A 57 14.40 -12.03 -17.29
CA LEU A 57 15.10 -13.32 -17.19
C LEU A 57 14.08 -14.47 -17.14
N TRP A 58 13.15 -14.41 -16.18
CA TRP A 58 12.06 -15.37 -16.04
C TRP A 58 10.88 -14.75 -15.28
N LYS A 59 9.71 -15.41 -15.35
CA LYS A 59 8.53 -15.03 -14.55
C LYS A 59 7.75 -16.23 -14.06
N PHE A 60 7.03 -16.05 -12.96
CA PHE A 60 6.20 -17.09 -12.34
C PHE A 60 4.98 -17.44 -13.20
N LYS A 61 5.07 -18.59 -13.89
CA LYS A 61 4.07 -19.09 -14.85
C LYS A 61 3.39 -20.39 -14.44
N ASP A 62 3.84 -21.03 -13.35
CA ASP A 62 3.30 -22.34 -12.94
C ASP A 62 1.82 -22.20 -12.54
N LYS A 63 0.93 -22.72 -13.39
CA LYS A 63 -0.53 -22.59 -13.21
C LYS A 63 -1.09 -23.49 -12.10
N LEU A 64 -0.34 -24.46 -11.62
CA LEU A 64 -0.76 -25.34 -10.53
C LEU A 64 -0.53 -24.65 -9.19
N VAL A 65 0.59 -23.91 -9.07
CA VAL A 65 0.98 -23.23 -7.83
C VAL A 65 0.50 -21.78 -7.78
N LYS A 66 0.51 -21.08 -8.92
CA LYS A 66 0.10 -19.68 -9.01
C LYS A 66 -1.41 -19.53 -8.87
N ASN A 67 -1.82 -18.70 -7.92
CA ASN A 67 -3.18 -18.22 -7.78
C ASN A 67 -3.21 -16.71 -8.07
N SER A 68 -3.94 -16.30 -9.11
CA SER A 68 -4.02 -14.89 -9.53
C SER A 68 -4.78 -13.98 -8.56
N ILE A 69 -5.44 -14.54 -7.54
CA ILE A 69 -6.06 -13.76 -6.45
C ILE A 69 -5.01 -13.37 -5.42
N MET A 70 -4.03 -14.24 -5.20
CA MET A 70 -3.03 -14.09 -4.15
C MET A 70 -1.86 -13.20 -4.58
N ASN A 71 -1.19 -12.58 -3.62
CA ASN A 71 -0.02 -11.74 -3.86
C ASN A 71 1.29 -12.52 -3.70
N LEU A 72 2.40 -11.97 -4.18
CA LEU A 72 3.76 -12.41 -3.88
C LEU A 72 4.47 -11.29 -3.11
N TYR A 73 4.97 -11.58 -1.93
CA TYR A 73 5.70 -10.60 -1.09
C TYR A 73 7.19 -10.59 -1.41
N THR A 74 7.95 -9.71 -0.74
CA THR A 74 9.40 -9.57 -0.97
C THR A 74 10.07 -10.94 -0.88
N ALA A 75 10.79 -11.31 -1.93
CA ALA A 75 11.46 -12.59 -2.04
C ALA A 75 12.89 -12.50 -1.47
N HIS A 76 13.39 -13.64 -0.98
CA HIS A 76 14.71 -13.75 -0.37
C HIS A 76 15.53 -14.80 -1.08
N ILE A 77 16.83 -14.50 -1.23
CA ILE A 77 17.80 -15.42 -1.81
C ILE A 77 18.21 -16.44 -0.74
N ILE A 78 18.22 -17.70 -1.10
CA ILE A 78 18.57 -18.85 -0.25
C ILE A 78 19.64 -19.70 -0.94
N ASP A 79 20.06 -20.80 -0.31
CA ASP A 79 21.06 -21.69 -0.91
C ASP A 79 20.56 -22.30 -2.22
N ASP A 80 21.49 -22.69 -3.08
CA ASP A 80 21.24 -23.49 -4.28
C ASP A 80 20.74 -24.90 -3.89
N LEU A 81 19.42 -25.10 -3.97
CA LEU A 81 18.73 -26.33 -3.60
C LEU A 81 18.70 -27.34 -4.75
N ASP A 82 18.65 -26.87 -5.99
CA ASP A 82 18.63 -27.73 -7.20
C ASP A 82 20.01 -28.03 -7.79
N LYS A 83 21.06 -27.40 -7.24
CA LYS A 83 22.49 -27.57 -7.55
C LYS A 83 22.85 -27.15 -8.98
N ASP A 84 22.16 -26.14 -9.51
CA ASP A 84 22.40 -25.63 -10.86
C ASP A 84 23.50 -24.55 -10.96
N GLY A 85 24.10 -24.20 -9.81
CA GLY A 85 25.17 -23.24 -9.64
C GLY A 85 24.71 -21.82 -9.33
N ILE A 86 23.39 -21.57 -9.29
CA ILE A 86 22.79 -20.27 -8.95
C ILE A 86 22.01 -20.41 -7.64
N LEU A 87 22.05 -19.39 -6.79
CA LEU A 87 21.30 -19.36 -5.54
C LEU A 87 19.79 -19.33 -5.80
N ASP A 88 19.02 -20.09 -5.01
CA ASP A 88 17.56 -20.17 -5.16
C ASP A 88 16.81 -19.08 -4.41
N VAL A 89 15.49 -19.07 -4.58
CA VAL A 89 14.62 -17.99 -4.11
C VAL A 89 13.47 -18.54 -3.28
N LEU A 90 13.20 -17.89 -2.16
CA LEU A 90 12.08 -18.13 -1.26
C LEU A 90 11.11 -16.95 -1.28
N ALA A 91 9.82 -17.20 -1.42
CA ALA A 91 8.79 -16.17 -1.29
C ALA A 91 7.50 -16.71 -0.67
N ILE A 92 6.70 -15.81 -0.10
CA ILE A 92 5.34 -16.12 0.34
C ILE A 92 4.35 -15.69 -0.73
N HIS A 93 3.52 -16.63 -1.18
CA HIS A 93 2.34 -16.40 -1.99
C HIS A 93 1.11 -16.38 -1.07
N GLY A 94 0.45 -15.25 -0.89
CA GLY A 94 -0.58 -15.10 0.14
C GLY A 94 -1.44 -13.84 0.02
N GLY A 95 -2.49 -13.79 0.84
CA GLY A 95 -3.42 -12.67 0.95
C GLY A 95 -4.46 -12.65 -0.17
N ASP A 96 -5.65 -12.12 0.11
CA ASP A 96 -6.70 -11.92 -0.88
C ASP A 96 -7.21 -10.47 -0.78
N PRO A 97 -6.74 -9.57 -1.64
CA PRO A 97 -7.12 -8.17 -1.57
C PRO A 97 -8.54 -7.90 -2.05
N LEU A 98 -9.24 -8.89 -2.62
CA LEU A 98 -10.62 -8.76 -3.11
C LEU A 98 -11.64 -9.21 -2.06
N SER A 99 -11.20 -9.87 -1.00
CA SER A 99 -12.07 -10.38 0.06
C SER A 99 -12.34 -9.30 1.13
N GLU A 100 -13.63 -9.06 1.38
CA GLU A 100 -14.10 -8.06 2.37
C GLU A 100 -13.62 -8.38 3.80
N PRO A 101 -13.33 -7.37 4.63
CA PRO A 101 -12.96 -7.57 6.03
C PRO A 101 -13.92 -8.50 6.77
N GLY A 102 -13.39 -9.43 7.55
CA GLY A 102 -14.17 -10.42 8.31
C GLY A 102 -14.78 -11.57 7.48
N SER A 103 -14.48 -11.67 6.18
CA SER A 103 -14.91 -12.82 5.35
C SER A 103 -14.53 -14.16 5.99
N LYS A 104 -15.49 -15.10 6.09
CA LYS A 104 -15.27 -16.39 6.77
C LYS A 104 -14.22 -17.28 6.09
N HIS A 105 -14.08 -17.17 4.78
CA HIS A 105 -13.15 -17.96 4.00
C HIS A 105 -12.04 -17.05 3.49
N ARG A 106 -10.79 -17.45 3.76
CA ARG A 106 -9.58 -16.78 3.30
C ARG A 106 -8.68 -17.83 2.66
N LEU A 107 -7.93 -17.43 1.63
CA LEU A 107 -6.99 -18.32 0.97
C LEU A 107 -5.76 -18.51 1.86
N SER A 108 -5.40 -19.77 2.13
CA SER A 108 -4.21 -20.10 2.90
C SER A 108 -2.93 -19.62 2.18
N GLY A 109 -2.01 -19.05 2.94
CA GLY A 109 -0.67 -18.68 2.47
C GLY A 109 0.15 -19.90 2.05
N ARG A 110 1.06 -19.69 1.10
CA ARG A 110 1.97 -20.70 0.60
C ARG A 110 3.39 -20.16 0.65
N ILE A 111 4.32 -20.99 1.08
CA ILE A 111 5.75 -20.72 1.01
C ILE A 111 6.26 -21.43 -0.25
N VAL A 112 6.85 -20.69 -1.17
CA VAL A 112 7.22 -21.17 -2.50
C VAL A 112 8.72 -21.03 -2.71
N PHE A 113 9.35 -22.11 -3.18
CA PHE A 113 10.76 -22.18 -3.54
C PHE A 113 10.90 -22.15 -5.07
N PHE A 114 11.73 -21.26 -5.58
CA PHE A 114 11.99 -21.11 -7.01
C PHE A 114 13.49 -21.31 -7.30
N SER A 115 13.78 -21.98 -8.42
CA SER A 115 15.12 -21.98 -9.01
C SER A 115 15.51 -20.54 -9.35
N GLY A 116 16.62 -20.04 -8.82
CA GLY A 116 17.06 -18.66 -9.08
C GLY A 116 17.40 -18.41 -10.54
N LYS A 117 17.92 -19.44 -11.22
CA LYS A 117 18.30 -19.40 -12.63
C LYS A 117 17.11 -19.37 -13.58
N SER A 118 16.08 -20.16 -13.28
CA SER A 118 15.01 -20.47 -14.26
C SER A 118 13.61 -19.98 -13.84
N GLY A 119 13.41 -19.65 -12.57
CA GLY A 119 12.10 -19.35 -12.00
C GLY A 119 11.18 -20.56 -11.88
N LYS A 120 11.70 -21.78 -12.09
CA LYS A 120 10.94 -23.03 -11.93
C LYS A 120 10.59 -23.21 -10.45
N VAL A 121 9.35 -23.56 -10.14
CA VAL A 121 8.98 -23.97 -8.78
C VAL A 121 9.67 -25.29 -8.44
N LEU A 122 10.50 -25.28 -7.39
CA LEU A 122 11.21 -26.45 -6.88
C LEU A 122 10.36 -27.23 -5.89
N SER A 123 9.73 -26.50 -4.96
CA SER A 123 8.80 -27.02 -3.96
C SER A 123 7.89 -25.88 -3.47
N TRP A 124 6.77 -26.22 -2.85
CA TRP A 124 5.94 -25.27 -2.12
C TRP A 124 5.20 -25.96 -0.98
N SER A 125 5.00 -25.26 0.13
CA SER A 125 4.26 -25.76 1.29
C SER A 125 3.17 -24.79 1.70
N GLY A 126 2.10 -25.29 2.30
CA GLY A 126 1.15 -24.46 3.03
C GLY A 126 1.75 -23.90 4.32
N VAL A 127 0.96 -23.15 5.06
CA VAL A 127 1.31 -22.69 6.42
C VAL A 127 0.61 -23.55 7.48
N PRO A 128 1.18 -23.70 8.70
CA PRO A 128 0.69 -24.67 9.69
C PRO A 128 -0.75 -24.48 10.16
N ASP A 129 -1.24 -23.24 10.19
CA ASP A 129 -2.61 -22.91 10.63
C ASP A 129 -3.60 -22.72 9.49
N GLU A 130 -3.18 -22.98 8.25
CA GLU A 130 -3.97 -22.83 7.02
C GLU A 130 -4.53 -21.41 6.80
N LYS A 131 -3.96 -20.38 7.44
CA LYS A 131 -4.43 -19.00 7.31
C LYS A 131 -3.75 -18.25 6.17
N GLU A 132 -4.33 -17.11 5.79
CA GLU A 132 -3.69 -16.19 4.84
C GLU A 132 -2.37 -15.64 5.40
N SER A 133 -1.54 -15.07 4.53
CA SER A 133 -0.31 -14.40 4.95
C SER A 133 -0.06 -13.18 4.07
N TYR A 134 0.29 -12.07 4.72
CA TYR A 134 0.72 -10.81 4.08
C TYR A 134 2.21 -10.53 4.29
N TYR A 135 2.96 -11.55 4.71
CA TYR A 135 4.27 -11.43 5.30
C TYR A 135 5.39 -11.64 4.27
N SER A 136 6.49 -10.89 4.37
CA SER A 136 7.73 -11.18 3.62
C SER A 136 8.63 -12.10 4.47
N PRO A 137 8.91 -13.34 4.04
CA PRO A 137 9.57 -14.34 4.89
C PRO A 137 10.99 -13.92 5.26
N GLN A 138 11.49 -14.30 6.43
CA GLN A 138 12.89 -14.03 6.80
C GLN A 138 13.65 -15.33 6.99
N VAL A 139 14.95 -15.32 6.69
CA VAL A 139 15.80 -16.50 6.79
C VAL A 139 16.83 -16.28 7.90
N LEU A 140 16.66 -16.96 9.02
CA LEU A 140 17.58 -16.93 10.14
C LEU A 140 18.63 -18.03 9.96
N THR A 141 19.88 -17.72 10.29
CA THR A 141 20.96 -18.72 10.33
C THR A 141 21.40 -18.90 11.77
N LYS A 142 21.20 -20.10 12.31
CA LYS A 142 21.69 -20.47 13.65
C LYS A 142 23.20 -20.59 13.66
N SER A 143 23.79 -20.50 14.86
CA SER A 143 25.24 -20.69 15.08
C SER A 143 25.81 -22.01 14.53
N ASP A 144 25.00 -23.06 14.40
CA ASP A 144 25.38 -24.36 13.80
C ASP A 144 25.25 -24.41 12.27
N GLY A 145 24.83 -23.32 11.62
CA GLY A 145 24.60 -23.21 10.19
C GLY A 145 23.18 -23.61 9.74
N THR A 146 22.31 -24.04 10.66
CA THR A 146 20.91 -24.38 10.34
C THR A 146 20.16 -23.14 9.88
N LYS A 147 19.53 -23.22 8.71
CA LYS A 147 18.66 -22.16 8.18
C LYS A 147 17.20 -22.39 8.54
N LEU A 148 16.61 -21.40 9.18
CA LEU A 148 15.21 -21.37 9.58
C LEU A 148 14.49 -20.25 8.83
N VAL A 149 13.23 -20.48 8.49
CA VAL A 149 12.34 -19.51 7.90
C VAL A 149 11.36 -19.04 8.95
N LEU A 150 11.37 -17.74 9.22
CA LEU A 150 10.40 -17.05 10.06
C LEU A 150 9.33 -16.44 9.17
N PHE A 151 8.07 -16.71 9.48
CA PHE A 151 6.94 -16.20 8.70
C PHE A 151 5.70 -15.97 9.56
N GLY A 152 4.95 -14.93 9.21
CA GLY A 152 3.68 -14.60 9.85
C GLY A 152 2.46 -15.10 9.05
N THR A 153 1.38 -15.42 9.75
CA THR A 153 0.07 -15.76 9.19
C THR A 153 -1.03 -14.86 9.75
N GLY A 154 -2.23 -14.93 9.19
CA GLY A 154 -3.37 -14.08 9.50
C GLY A 154 -3.41 -12.79 8.68
N GLY A 155 -4.35 -11.90 9.01
CA GLY A 155 -4.58 -10.65 8.30
C GLY A 155 -5.16 -9.56 9.20
N GLU A 156 -5.70 -8.49 8.60
CA GLU A 156 -6.18 -7.33 9.35
C GLU A 156 -7.38 -7.66 10.26
N THR A 157 -8.19 -8.66 9.89
CA THR A 157 -9.39 -9.08 10.63
C THR A 157 -9.40 -10.54 11.04
N HIS A 158 -8.28 -11.24 10.83
CA HIS A 158 -8.16 -12.67 11.04
C HIS A 158 -6.93 -12.93 11.88
N GLY A 159 -7.12 -13.63 13.01
CA GLY A 159 -6.02 -14.04 13.87
C GLY A 159 -4.97 -14.85 13.13
N GLY A 160 -3.75 -14.91 13.63
CA GLY A 160 -2.66 -15.67 13.02
C GLY A 160 -1.53 -15.97 13.99
N GLY A 161 -0.39 -16.41 13.48
CA GLY A 161 0.78 -16.75 14.28
C GLY A 161 2.10 -16.38 13.61
N LEU A 162 3.13 -16.26 14.44
CA LEU A 162 4.52 -16.15 14.03
C LEU A 162 5.12 -17.56 14.12
N TRP A 163 5.51 -18.09 12.97
CA TRP A 163 5.94 -19.47 12.82
C TRP A 163 7.41 -19.53 12.41
N LEU A 164 8.09 -20.57 12.89
CA LEU A 164 9.47 -20.86 12.56
C LEU A 164 9.60 -22.32 12.14
N LEU A 165 10.24 -22.54 10.99
CA LEU A 165 10.49 -23.88 10.45
C LEU A 165 11.80 -23.95 9.68
N SER A 166 12.50 -25.08 9.67
CA SER A 166 13.72 -25.19 8.87
C SER A 166 13.43 -25.12 7.37
N VAL A 167 14.37 -24.60 6.58
CA VAL A 167 14.29 -24.60 5.11
C VAL A 167 14.03 -26.03 4.59
N ASN A 168 14.71 -27.01 5.18
CA ASN A 168 14.60 -28.43 4.83
C ASN A 168 13.22 -29.02 5.17
N ASP A 169 12.64 -28.68 6.31
CA ASP A 169 11.29 -29.14 6.68
C ASP A 169 10.24 -28.52 5.77
N LEU A 170 10.35 -27.22 5.46
CA LEU A 170 9.46 -26.55 4.50
C LEU A 170 9.57 -27.14 3.09
N PHE A 171 10.79 -27.42 2.62
CA PHE A 171 11.02 -27.95 1.28
C PHE A 171 10.44 -29.37 1.11
N TYR A 172 10.47 -30.19 2.17
CA TYR A 172 9.94 -31.55 2.18
C TYR A 172 8.56 -31.68 2.85
N HIS A 173 7.83 -30.58 3.03
CA HIS A 173 6.44 -30.55 3.53
C HIS A 173 6.22 -31.12 4.94
N ARG A 174 7.20 -30.98 5.85
CA ARG A 174 7.13 -31.46 7.24
C ARG A 174 6.66 -30.36 8.19
N LEU A 175 5.41 -29.91 8.00
CA LEU A 175 4.81 -28.81 8.76
C LEU A 175 4.57 -29.14 10.24
N GLU A 176 4.53 -30.43 10.60
CA GLU A 176 4.42 -30.90 11.98
C GLU A 176 5.59 -30.47 12.87
N ASN A 177 6.73 -30.10 12.27
CA ASN A 177 7.91 -29.61 12.99
C ASN A 177 7.85 -28.10 13.32
N ALA A 178 6.74 -27.42 12.99
CA ALA A 178 6.62 -25.97 13.12
C ALA A 178 6.57 -25.51 14.57
N ILE A 179 7.36 -24.48 14.86
CA ILE A 179 7.34 -23.80 16.15
C ILE A 179 6.46 -22.56 16.01
N CYS A 180 5.40 -22.48 16.81
CA CYS A 180 4.62 -21.26 16.98
C CYS A 180 5.27 -20.41 18.08
N ILE A 181 5.93 -19.31 17.72
CA ILE A 181 6.56 -18.39 18.67
C ILE A 181 5.49 -17.54 19.37
N PHE A 182 4.51 -17.08 18.61
CA PHE A 182 3.43 -16.23 19.08
C PHE A 182 2.17 -16.44 18.25
N SER A 183 0.99 -16.26 18.85
CA SER A 183 -0.28 -16.22 18.11
C SER A 183 -1.25 -15.21 18.71
N ASP A 184 -2.07 -14.64 17.84
CA ASP A 184 -3.16 -13.74 18.21
C ASP A 184 -4.46 -14.26 17.56
N PRO A 185 -5.57 -14.40 18.32
CA PRO A 185 -6.82 -14.96 17.80
C PRO A 185 -7.61 -13.98 16.92
N LYS A 186 -7.30 -12.68 16.95
CA LYS A 186 -8.06 -11.61 16.29
C LYS A 186 -7.29 -10.95 15.14
N LYS A 187 -5.97 -10.79 15.28
CA LYS A 187 -5.12 -10.08 14.32
C LYS A 187 -3.99 -10.98 13.80
N GLY A 188 -3.60 -10.76 12.55
CA GLY A 188 -2.50 -11.46 11.92
C GLY A 188 -1.12 -10.89 12.27
N ILE A 189 -0.11 -11.65 11.91
CA ILE A 189 1.30 -11.26 11.92
C ILE A 189 1.69 -10.93 10.49
N MET A 190 1.69 -9.64 10.13
CA MET A 190 1.78 -9.21 8.74
C MET A 190 3.10 -8.50 8.41
N THR A 191 3.69 -7.82 9.37
CA THR A 191 4.93 -7.06 9.19
C THR A 191 6.14 -7.88 9.64
N PRO A 192 7.20 -7.98 8.83
CA PRO A 192 8.43 -8.61 9.26
C PRO A 192 9.05 -7.87 10.46
N PRO A 193 9.40 -8.57 11.56
CA PRO A 193 10.18 -8.06 12.69
C PRO A 193 11.60 -7.67 12.28
N VAL A 194 12.24 -6.92 13.16
CA VAL A 194 13.67 -6.65 13.13
C VAL A 194 14.38 -7.83 13.81
N LEU A 195 15.45 -8.33 13.19
CA LEU A 195 16.32 -9.36 13.75
C LEU A 195 17.57 -8.69 14.29
N VAL A 196 17.79 -8.76 15.60
CA VAL A 196 18.85 -8.02 16.30
C VAL A 196 19.18 -8.65 17.64
N ASP A 197 20.45 -8.82 17.95
CA ASP A 197 20.91 -9.31 19.26
C ASP A 197 20.75 -8.21 20.34
N LEU A 198 19.79 -8.38 21.28
CA LEU A 198 19.51 -7.44 22.36
C LEU A 198 20.19 -7.82 23.68
N ASN A 199 20.53 -9.09 23.87
CA ASN A 199 21.07 -9.61 25.12
C ASN A 199 22.56 -10.00 25.05
N SER A 200 23.19 -9.78 23.89
CA SER A 200 24.59 -10.11 23.58
C SER A 200 24.90 -11.61 23.72
N ASP A 201 23.95 -12.48 23.42
CA ASP A 201 24.15 -13.95 23.44
C ASP A 201 24.67 -14.51 22.11
N GLY A 202 24.82 -13.66 21.09
CA GLY A 202 25.35 -13.99 19.77
C GLY A 202 24.31 -14.55 18.79
N GLU A 203 23.05 -14.71 19.21
CA GLU A 203 21.92 -15.03 18.33
C GLU A 203 21.00 -13.80 18.19
N GLU A 204 20.46 -13.56 17.00
CA GLU A 204 19.56 -12.42 16.78
C GLU A 204 18.21 -12.65 17.46
N ASP A 205 17.79 -11.70 18.29
CA ASP A 205 16.46 -11.64 18.88
C ASP A 205 15.43 -11.09 17.88
N ILE A 206 14.15 -11.31 18.15
CA ILE A 206 13.05 -10.95 17.27
C ILE A 206 12.28 -9.79 17.88
N VAL A 207 12.36 -8.60 17.28
CA VAL A 207 11.59 -7.41 17.69
C VAL A 207 10.46 -7.18 16.72
N MET A 208 9.26 -7.54 17.15
CA MET A 208 8.07 -7.59 16.31
C MET A 208 7.07 -6.50 16.68
N SER A 209 6.72 -5.69 15.68
CA SER A 209 5.49 -4.91 15.71
C SER A 209 4.33 -5.78 15.29
N LEU A 210 3.30 -5.87 16.12
CA LEU A 210 2.09 -6.62 15.81
C LEU A 210 1.07 -5.71 15.11
N PHE A 211 0.16 -6.29 14.31
CA PHE A 211 -0.97 -5.56 13.74
C PHE A 211 -2.07 -5.23 14.78
N ASN A 212 -1.78 -5.47 16.05
CA ASN A 212 -2.58 -5.07 17.19
C ASN A 212 -1.86 -3.92 17.92
N SER A 213 -2.16 -3.74 19.21
CA SER A 213 -1.60 -2.66 20.03
C SER A 213 -0.20 -2.92 20.57
N HIS A 214 0.49 -4.01 20.20
CA HIS A 214 1.69 -4.49 20.87
C HIS A 214 2.97 -4.42 20.03
N VAL A 215 4.09 -4.20 20.72
CA VAL A 215 5.45 -4.42 20.22
C VAL A 215 6.14 -5.34 21.21
N ILE A 216 6.65 -6.47 20.73
CA ILE A 216 7.18 -7.53 21.58
C ILE A 216 8.56 -7.92 21.10
N ALA A 217 9.51 -8.04 22.04
CA ALA A 217 10.79 -8.67 21.79
C ALA A 217 10.79 -10.11 22.31
N PHE A 218 11.27 -11.04 21.50
CA PHE A 218 11.47 -12.45 21.86
C PHE A 218 12.94 -12.79 21.73
N ASN A 219 13.45 -13.59 22.67
CA ASN A 219 14.82 -14.07 22.56
C ASN A 219 14.97 -15.02 21.35
N GLY A 220 16.01 -14.82 20.54
CA GLY A 220 16.24 -15.59 19.32
C GLY A 220 16.57 -17.06 19.55
N LYS A 221 17.15 -17.37 20.71
CA LYS A 221 17.61 -18.72 21.06
C LYS A 221 16.55 -19.56 21.75
N THR A 222 15.77 -18.97 22.65
CA THR A 222 14.77 -19.67 23.48
C THR A 222 13.33 -19.37 23.07
N TYR A 223 13.10 -18.34 22.26
CA TYR A 223 11.78 -17.81 21.90
C TYR A 223 10.96 -17.29 23.08
N SER A 224 11.57 -17.08 24.25
CA SER A 224 10.90 -16.47 25.40
C SER A 224 10.76 -14.96 25.21
N GLN A 225 9.64 -14.38 25.63
CA GLN A 225 9.44 -12.93 25.61
C GLN A 225 10.47 -12.22 26.51
N LEU A 226 11.19 -11.25 25.95
CA LEU A 226 12.13 -10.37 26.66
C LEU A 226 11.39 -9.17 27.27
N TRP A 227 10.58 -8.47 26.48
CA TRP A 227 9.73 -7.37 26.91
C TRP A 227 8.51 -7.23 25.99
N ASN A 228 7.49 -6.51 26.46
CA ASN A 228 6.26 -6.23 25.74
C ASN A 228 5.79 -4.81 26.05
N PHE A 229 5.60 -4.02 25.01
CA PHE A 229 5.09 -2.66 25.06
C PHE A 229 3.73 -2.61 24.34
N SER A 230 2.79 -1.81 24.84
CA SER A 230 1.51 -1.65 24.15
C SER A 230 0.89 -0.27 24.34
N ILE A 231 0.19 0.18 23.31
CA ILE A 231 -0.62 1.40 23.33
C ILE A 231 -2.08 1.02 23.07
N PRO A 232 -2.98 1.11 24.07
CA PRO A 232 -4.37 0.69 23.91
C PRO A 232 -5.09 1.38 22.75
N SER A 233 -6.02 0.66 22.10
CA SER A 233 -6.84 1.18 20.98
C SER A 233 -6.03 1.64 19.76
N SER A 234 -4.89 0.99 19.54
CA SER A 234 -4.02 1.26 18.39
C SER A 234 -3.64 0.00 17.62
N GLU A 235 -3.19 0.18 16.39
CA GLU A 235 -2.61 -0.84 15.50
C GLU A 235 -1.31 -0.31 14.89
N SER A 236 -0.38 -1.18 14.52
CA SER A 236 0.83 -0.79 13.76
C SER A 236 0.95 -1.58 12.47
N TYR A 237 1.21 -0.88 11.36
CA TYR A 237 1.45 -1.47 10.03
C TYR A 237 2.94 -1.39 9.63
N ASN A 238 3.84 -1.10 10.58
CA ASN A 238 5.22 -0.76 10.26
C ASN A 238 6.23 -1.72 10.90
N THR A 239 7.25 -2.09 10.13
CA THR A 239 8.48 -2.69 10.67
C THR A 239 9.21 -1.59 11.46
N PRO A 240 9.58 -1.81 12.74
CA PRO A 240 10.34 -0.84 13.51
C PRO A 240 11.67 -0.46 12.86
N ALA A 241 12.16 0.75 13.09
CA ALA A 241 13.53 1.13 12.75
C ALA A 241 14.42 0.97 13.98
N PRO A 242 15.37 0.03 13.98
CA PRO A 242 16.46 -0.02 14.98
C PRO A 242 17.44 1.14 14.83
N GLY A 243 17.98 1.65 15.93
CA GLY A 243 19.00 2.70 15.94
C GLY A 243 19.51 3.01 17.34
N TYR A 244 20.76 3.45 17.47
CA TYR A 244 21.29 3.87 18.77
C TYR A 244 20.81 5.28 19.11
N PHE A 245 19.62 5.37 19.69
CA PHE A 245 19.00 6.65 20.03
C PHE A 245 19.55 7.24 21.33
N ASN A 246 19.84 6.39 22.32
CA ASN A 246 20.48 6.78 23.57
C ASN A 246 21.93 6.27 23.64
N ASP A 247 22.66 6.64 24.70
CA ASP A 247 24.11 6.41 24.84
C ASP A 247 24.51 4.95 25.20
N ASP A 248 23.56 4.01 25.23
CA ASP A 248 23.84 2.61 25.50
C ASP A 248 24.17 1.78 24.24
N LYS A 249 24.53 0.51 24.44
CA LYS A 249 25.03 -0.38 23.37
C LYS A 249 23.93 -1.23 22.73
N ILE A 250 22.69 -1.08 23.17
CA ILE A 250 21.53 -1.84 22.71
C ILE A 250 20.69 -0.91 21.83
N PRO A 251 20.38 -1.31 20.58
CA PRO A 251 19.62 -0.44 19.70
C PRO A 251 18.19 -0.25 20.20
N ASP A 252 17.69 0.98 20.04
CA ASP A 252 16.32 1.41 20.33
C ASP A 252 15.47 1.36 19.06
N PHE A 253 14.13 1.45 19.20
CA PHE A 253 13.22 1.20 18.09
C PHE A 253 12.23 2.35 17.87
N LEU A 254 12.29 3.01 16.71
CA LEU A 254 11.23 3.92 16.29
C LEU A 254 10.08 3.12 15.67
N ILE A 255 8.87 3.38 16.16
CA ILE A 255 7.64 2.75 15.70
C ILE A 255 6.48 3.75 15.67
N LYS A 256 5.50 3.48 14.81
CA LYS A 256 4.30 4.31 14.66
C LYS A 256 3.05 3.46 14.85
N PHE A 257 2.10 4.03 15.57
CA PHE A 257 0.81 3.44 15.89
C PHE A 257 -0.30 4.29 15.28
N ALA A 258 -1.34 3.65 14.78
CA ALA A 258 -2.56 4.29 14.30
C ALA A 258 -3.70 4.03 15.29
N HIS A 259 -4.31 5.08 15.79
CA HIS A 259 -5.38 5.03 16.79
C HIS A 259 -6.74 5.03 16.13
N GLY A 260 -7.64 4.17 16.57
CA GLY A 260 -8.97 4.07 15.98
C GLY A 260 -9.74 2.83 16.39
N PRO A 261 -10.92 2.60 15.81
CA PRO A 261 -11.67 1.35 15.96
C PRO A 261 -10.95 0.14 15.34
N GLY A 262 -9.88 0.37 14.57
CA GLY A 262 -9.12 -0.62 13.84
C GLY A 262 -9.37 -0.52 12.34
N PHE A 263 -8.59 -1.28 11.58
CA PHE A 263 -8.67 -1.29 10.11
C PHE A 263 -10.11 -1.38 9.59
N PRO A 264 -10.50 -0.53 8.61
CA PRO A 264 -9.67 0.45 7.89
C PRO A 264 -9.69 1.89 8.44
N ILE A 265 -10.28 2.14 9.62
CA ILE A 265 -10.54 3.51 10.09
C ILE A 265 -9.57 3.86 11.23
N TYR A 266 -8.76 4.90 10.98
CA TYR A 266 -7.88 5.51 11.97
C TYR A 266 -8.18 7.01 12.10
N TYR A 267 -8.07 7.52 13.33
CA TYR A 267 -8.38 8.89 13.70
C TYR A 267 -7.13 9.78 13.75
N PHE A 268 -6.01 9.23 14.18
CA PHE A 268 -4.70 9.89 14.23
C PHE A 268 -3.62 8.81 14.39
N SER A 269 -2.36 9.21 14.32
CA SER A 269 -1.22 8.35 14.60
C SER A 269 -0.31 8.93 15.67
N GLU A 270 0.42 8.03 16.32
CA GLU A 270 1.37 8.31 17.38
C GLU A 270 2.71 7.65 17.05
N THR A 271 3.80 8.41 17.09
CA THR A 271 5.17 7.90 16.95
C THR A 271 5.83 7.76 18.32
N ALA A 272 6.43 6.60 18.57
CA ALA A 272 7.17 6.27 19.79
C ALA A 272 8.59 5.82 19.46
N ILE A 273 9.52 6.00 20.40
CA ILE A 273 10.86 5.42 20.37
C ILE A 273 11.00 4.56 21.62
N LEU A 274 11.21 3.25 21.47
CA LEU A 274 11.24 2.30 22.57
C LEU A 274 12.68 1.90 22.92
N ASP A 275 13.01 1.88 24.21
CA ASP A 275 14.30 1.42 24.74
C ASP A 275 14.46 -0.08 24.45
N GLY A 276 15.52 -0.46 23.75
CA GLY A 276 15.73 -1.86 23.35
C GLY A 276 15.88 -2.85 24.51
N ARG A 277 16.25 -2.38 25.71
CA ARG A 277 16.44 -3.24 26.89
C ARG A 277 15.13 -3.65 27.55
N ASN A 278 14.12 -2.79 27.49
CA ASN A 278 12.94 -2.91 28.34
C ASN A 278 11.61 -2.50 27.68
N GLY A 279 11.66 -2.03 26.43
CA GLY A 279 10.50 -1.61 25.65
C GLY A 279 9.83 -0.31 26.09
N LYS A 280 10.37 0.43 27.06
CA LYS A 280 9.75 1.70 27.53
C LYS A 280 10.00 2.82 26.54
N SER A 281 9.03 3.74 26.42
CA SER A 281 9.20 4.94 25.59
C SER A 281 10.34 5.82 26.12
N LEU A 282 11.24 6.22 25.23
CA LEU A 282 12.30 7.21 25.42
C LEU A 282 11.85 8.64 25.11
N LEU A 283 10.68 8.79 24.47
CA LEU A 283 10.09 10.11 24.24
C LEU A 283 9.30 10.56 25.48
N GLY A 284 9.59 11.76 25.97
CA GLY A 284 8.84 12.38 27.07
C GLY A 284 7.40 12.78 26.70
N SER A 285 7.10 12.91 25.41
CA SER A 285 5.75 13.10 24.88
C SER A 285 5.68 12.50 23.48
N PRO A 286 4.55 11.91 23.08
CA PRO A 286 4.39 11.34 21.74
C PRO A 286 4.40 12.41 20.66
N ILE A 287 4.85 12.02 19.47
CA ILE A 287 4.71 12.84 18.26
C ILE A 287 3.43 12.36 17.55
N LEU A 288 2.44 13.24 17.46
CA LEU A 288 1.13 12.94 16.89
C LEU A 288 1.00 13.51 15.47
N ASP A 289 0.28 12.79 14.60
CA ASP A 289 -0.12 13.29 13.28
C ASP A 289 -1.56 12.88 12.91
N THR A 290 -2.31 13.80 12.32
CA THR A 290 -3.79 13.71 12.18
C THR A 290 -4.26 12.67 11.17
N MET A 291 -3.50 12.44 10.10
CA MET A 291 -3.85 11.46 9.06
C MET A 291 -3.15 10.11 9.26
N GLY A 292 -1.91 10.13 9.77
CA GLY A 292 -1.09 8.94 9.91
C GLY A 292 -0.42 8.52 8.60
N ALA A 293 0.86 8.85 8.43
CA ALA A 293 1.68 8.24 7.37
C ALA A 293 2.01 6.78 7.69
N GLN A 294 1.65 5.83 6.82
CA GLN A 294 1.87 4.40 6.98
C GLN A 294 3.15 3.96 6.24
N ALA A 295 4.32 4.30 6.78
CA ALA A 295 5.61 3.97 6.17
C ALA A 295 6.63 3.56 7.24
N SER A 296 7.34 2.45 7.02
CA SER A 296 8.36 1.96 7.94
C SER A 296 9.56 2.91 8.00
N PRO A 297 9.99 3.37 9.18
CA PRO A 297 11.06 4.34 9.34
C PRO A 297 12.45 3.81 8.93
N LEU A 298 13.42 4.72 8.78
CA LEU A 298 14.83 4.43 8.47
C LEU A 298 15.76 5.02 9.54
N THR A 299 17.02 4.58 9.53
CA THR A 299 18.04 5.08 10.47
C THR A 299 19.30 5.51 9.73
N ILE A 300 19.74 6.74 9.96
CA ILE A 300 21.08 7.19 9.60
C ILE A 300 22.01 6.90 10.77
N SER A 301 22.95 6.00 10.56
CA SER A 301 23.98 5.64 11.51
C SER A 301 25.06 6.73 11.56
N ILE A 302 25.31 7.25 12.77
CA ILE A 302 26.32 8.28 13.06
C ILE A 302 27.30 7.73 14.08
N GLU A 303 28.59 8.08 13.94
CA GLU A 303 29.66 7.70 14.85
C GLU A 303 29.30 7.94 16.33
N GLY A 304 29.54 6.94 17.18
CA GLY A 304 29.18 6.95 18.60
C GLY A 304 27.73 6.51 18.87
N TYR A 305 27.51 5.91 20.05
CA TYR A 305 26.17 5.59 20.55
C TYR A 305 25.40 6.87 20.87
N GLY A 306 24.08 6.84 20.73
CA GLY A 306 23.21 7.99 20.98
C GLY A 306 23.15 9.04 19.87
N ASN A 307 23.90 8.86 18.79
CA ASN A 307 23.96 9.85 17.72
C ASN A 307 23.04 9.54 16.53
N ASP A 308 22.41 8.37 16.48
CA ASP A 308 21.63 7.95 15.30
C ASP A 308 20.41 8.82 15.08
N VAL A 309 20.11 9.05 13.80
CA VAL A 309 19.00 9.87 13.36
C VAL A 309 17.96 8.99 12.70
N PHE A 310 16.78 8.91 13.31
CA PHE A 310 15.63 8.29 12.69
C PHE A 310 14.98 9.21 11.67
N LEU A 311 14.57 8.63 10.54
CA LEU A 311 13.79 9.27 9.50
C LEU A 311 12.40 8.65 9.45
N PHE A 312 11.36 9.47 9.56
CA PHE A 312 9.97 9.00 9.55
C PHE A 312 9.01 10.05 9.02
N TRP A 313 7.88 9.58 8.49
CA TRP A 313 6.87 10.44 7.91
C TRP A 313 5.79 10.83 8.94
N VAL A 314 5.34 12.08 8.84
CA VAL A 314 4.12 12.58 9.47
C VAL A 314 3.18 13.12 8.41
N SER A 315 1.87 12.97 8.61
CA SER A 315 0.83 13.53 7.74
C SER A 315 -0.28 14.16 8.55
N ASP A 316 -0.52 15.44 8.29
CA ASP A 316 -1.38 16.31 9.08
C ASP A 316 -2.34 17.09 8.19
N CYS A 317 -3.32 17.71 8.83
CA CYS A 317 -4.25 18.63 8.23
C CYS A 317 -3.87 20.07 8.64
N GLU A 318 -3.82 21.00 7.69
CA GLU A 318 -3.44 22.39 7.95
C GLU A 318 -4.27 23.02 9.07
N ASN A 319 -3.61 23.58 10.10
CA ASN A 319 -4.20 24.17 11.31
C ASN A 319 -4.91 23.17 12.25
N HIS A 320 -4.70 21.87 12.04
CA HIS A 320 -5.29 20.78 12.81
C HIS A 320 -4.23 19.70 13.08
N GLU A 321 -2.99 20.10 13.32
CA GLU A 321 -1.84 19.21 13.51
C GLU A 321 -1.96 18.37 14.79
N GLY A 322 -1.77 17.05 14.68
CA GLY A 322 -1.93 16.11 15.78
C GLY A 322 -3.35 16.06 16.37
N GLN A 323 -4.34 16.66 15.71
CA GLN A 323 -5.69 16.72 16.23
C GLN A 323 -6.40 15.36 16.15
N GLU A 324 -6.78 14.87 17.32
CA GLU A 324 -7.62 13.70 17.46
C GLU A 324 -9.05 14.02 17.01
N GLY A 325 -9.70 13.08 16.31
CA GLY A 325 -11.09 13.27 15.90
C GLY A 325 -11.74 12.00 15.39
N LYS A 326 -12.81 11.57 16.08
CA LYS A 326 -13.60 10.41 15.67
C LYS A 326 -14.46 10.75 14.46
N TYR A 327 -14.55 9.85 13.51
CA TYR A 327 -15.48 9.93 12.38
C TYR A 327 -15.88 8.53 11.94
N LYS A 328 -16.94 8.43 11.14
CA LYS A 328 -17.34 7.19 10.46
C LYS A 328 -17.58 7.50 8.99
N PHE A 329 -17.46 6.51 8.12
CA PHE A 329 -17.97 6.66 6.76
C PHE A 329 -19.46 6.39 6.69
N VAL A 330 -20.14 6.99 5.71
CA VAL A 330 -21.55 6.66 5.41
C VAL A 330 -21.67 5.17 5.06
N LYS A 331 -22.73 4.52 5.54
CA LYS A 331 -23.04 3.10 5.31
C LYS A 331 -23.00 2.78 3.81
N GLY A 332 -22.29 1.71 3.45
CA GLY A 332 -22.12 1.27 2.05
C GLY A 332 -20.87 1.80 1.35
N THR A 333 -20.06 2.65 1.99
CA THR A 333 -18.73 3.04 1.46
C THR A 333 -17.78 1.85 1.53
N ASN A 334 -17.25 1.39 0.39
CA ASN A 334 -16.36 0.22 0.38
C ASN A 334 -14.94 0.57 0.88
N ILE A 335 -14.18 -0.45 1.27
CA ILE A 335 -12.86 -0.26 1.90
C ILE A 335 -11.84 0.42 0.98
N HIS A 336 -11.88 0.15 -0.33
CA HIS A 336 -10.98 0.78 -1.29
C HIS A 336 -11.22 2.28 -1.38
N GLU A 337 -12.49 2.71 -1.37
CA GLU A 337 -12.89 4.11 -1.33
C GLU A 337 -12.50 4.76 0.01
N GLN A 338 -12.72 4.09 1.14
CA GLN A 338 -12.29 4.59 2.46
C GLN A 338 -10.78 4.86 2.51
N SER A 339 -9.96 3.93 2.01
CA SER A 339 -8.48 4.07 1.99
C SER A 339 -7.95 5.17 1.06
N ARG A 340 -8.80 5.70 0.17
CA ARG A 340 -8.48 6.73 -0.84
C ARG A 340 -9.21 8.04 -0.58
N SER A 341 -9.77 8.19 0.62
CA SER A 341 -10.53 9.38 1.00
C SER A 341 -9.63 10.56 1.37
N ASP A 342 -10.10 11.78 1.13
CA ASP A 342 -9.46 12.99 1.62
C ASP A 342 -9.88 13.26 3.09
N PHE A 343 -9.12 12.71 4.04
CA PHE A 343 -9.46 12.81 5.45
C PHE A 343 -9.49 14.24 6.00
N CYS A 344 -8.61 15.12 5.51
CA CYS A 344 -8.55 16.50 6.01
C CYS A 344 -9.75 17.31 5.55
N ARG A 345 -10.13 17.17 4.28
CA ARG A 345 -11.33 17.80 3.76
C ARG A 345 -12.58 17.28 4.48
N LEU A 346 -12.68 15.96 4.63
CA LEU A 346 -13.85 15.32 5.25
C LEU A 346 -14.04 15.66 6.73
N ARG A 347 -12.96 15.87 7.49
CA ARG A 347 -13.03 16.10 8.95
C ARG A 347 -12.95 17.56 9.34
N PHE A 348 -12.22 18.37 8.56
CA PHE A 348 -11.83 19.71 8.98
C PHE A 348 -12.02 20.77 7.89
N LYS A 349 -12.50 20.41 6.69
CA LYS A 349 -12.57 21.31 5.52
C LYS A 349 -11.22 21.98 5.24
N SER A 350 -10.12 21.28 5.52
CA SER A 350 -8.76 21.75 5.34
C SER A 350 -7.98 20.85 4.40
N ARG A 351 -6.77 21.26 4.03
CA ARG A 351 -5.88 20.51 3.14
C ARG A 351 -4.95 19.63 3.95
N GLY A 352 -4.68 18.43 3.43
CA GLY A 352 -3.67 17.54 3.98
C GLY A 352 -2.27 17.87 3.48
N TYR A 353 -1.28 17.63 4.32
CA TYR A 353 0.13 17.70 3.95
C TYR A 353 0.93 16.59 4.63
N SER A 354 2.07 16.25 4.04
CA SER A 354 3.06 15.37 4.65
C SER A 354 4.44 16.00 4.80
N LYS A 355 5.19 15.53 5.81
CA LYS A 355 6.59 15.89 6.09
C LYS A 355 7.44 14.66 6.41
N LEU A 356 8.68 14.66 5.93
CA LEU A 356 9.71 13.71 6.37
C LEU A 356 10.51 14.39 7.48
N LEU A 357 10.54 13.77 8.66
CA LEU A 357 11.22 14.31 9.84
C LEU A 357 12.49 13.54 10.14
N ALA A 358 13.51 14.24 10.64
CA ALA A 358 14.68 13.68 11.31
C ALA A 358 14.57 13.87 12.83
N LYS A 359 14.87 12.82 13.60
CA LYS A 359 14.92 12.87 15.06
C LYS A 359 16.10 12.08 15.61
N ASN A 360 16.87 12.72 16.49
CA ASN A 360 17.78 12.07 17.43
C ASN A 360 17.54 12.62 18.86
N GLN A 361 18.25 12.10 19.87
CA GLN A 361 18.11 12.56 21.25
C GLN A 361 18.56 14.01 21.49
N HIS A 362 19.47 14.55 20.65
CA HIS A 362 20.02 15.90 20.79
C HIS A 362 19.21 16.98 20.06
N MET A 363 18.22 16.59 19.26
CA MET A 363 17.31 17.48 18.53
C MET A 363 16.10 17.85 19.40
N ALA A 364 15.42 18.93 19.01
CA ALA A 364 14.12 19.31 19.58
C ALA A 364 13.14 18.12 19.61
N SER A 365 12.17 18.15 20.53
CA SER A 365 11.18 17.07 20.71
C SER A 365 10.40 16.78 19.41
N THR A 366 10.13 17.82 18.61
CA THR A 366 9.41 17.73 17.33
C THR A 366 10.25 17.21 16.16
N GLY A 367 11.57 17.08 16.31
CA GLY A 367 12.47 16.78 15.19
C GLY A 367 12.69 17.96 14.22
N ILE A 368 13.28 17.67 13.05
CA ILE A 368 13.61 18.63 11.99
C ILE A 368 12.95 18.21 10.67
N ASP A 369 12.29 19.14 9.99
CA ASP A 369 11.70 18.93 8.66
C ASP A 369 12.79 18.76 7.58
N ILE A 370 12.91 17.57 7.00
CA ILE A 370 13.76 17.30 5.82
C ILE A 370 13.01 17.63 4.53
N TYR A 371 11.73 17.31 4.49
CA TYR A 371 10.85 17.56 3.36
C TYR A 371 9.48 18.02 3.86
N TYR A 372 8.83 18.90 3.10
CA TYR A 372 7.47 19.35 3.34
C TYR A 372 6.72 19.53 2.01
N SER A 373 5.67 18.74 1.83
CA SER A 373 4.83 18.72 0.63
C SER A 373 4.16 20.06 0.30
N GLY A 374 3.73 20.83 1.31
CA GLY A 374 3.12 22.14 1.07
C GLY A 374 4.05 23.13 0.36
N LYS A 375 5.37 23.03 0.58
CA LYS A 375 6.38 23.81 -0.17
C LYS A 375 6.74 23.23 -1.54
N ARG A 376 6.32 22.01 -1.84
CA ARG A 376 6.69 21.25 -3.05
C ARG A 376 5.51 21.04 -4.01
N LYS A 377 4.28 21.35 -3.60
CA LYS A 377 3.06 21.16 -4.39
C LYS A 377 3.19 21.64 -5.84
N HIS A 378 3.66 22.88 -6.05
CA HIS A 378 3.85 23.42 -7.41
C HIS A 378 4.79 22.53 -8.25
N LEU A 379 5.89 22.06 -7.68
CA LEU A 379 6.87 21.21 -8.38
C LEU A 379 6.27 19.83 -8.70
N GLU A 380 5.57 19.22 -7.74
CA GLU A 380 5.02 17.86 -7.87
C GLU A 380 3.78 17.78 -8.78
N HIS A 381 3.08 18.90 -8.94
CA HIS A 381 1.91 19.02 -9.81
C HIS A 381 2.24 19.68 -11.15
N GLN A 382 3.51 20.02 -11.41
CA GLN A 382 3.92 20.60 -12.69
C GLN A 382 4.15 19.51 -13.75
N GLY A 383 3.70 19.79 -14.98
CA GLY A 383 4.00 18.95 -16.15
C GLY A 383 3.28 17.59 -16.14
N TRP A 384 2.22 17.46 -15.34
CA TRP A 384 1.47 16.22 -15.23
C TRP A 384 0.76 15.87 -16.55
N ILE A 385 0.72 14.58 -16.86
CA ILE A 385 0.20 14.08 -18.13
C ILE A 385 -1.32 13.94 -18.03
N ASN A 386 -2.03 14.56 -18.98
CA ASN A 386 -3.48 14.35 -19.12
C ASN A 386 -3.74 12.95 -19.69
N THR A 387 -3.85 11.97 -18.80
CA THR A 387 -4.04 10.55 -19.12
C THR A 387 -5.32 10.27 -19.89
N THR A 388 -6.39 11.04 -19.67
CA THR A 388 -7.61 10.96 -20.47
C THR A 388 -7.35 11.33 -21.92
N LYS A 389 -6.60 12.40 -22.17
CA LYS A 389 -6.24 12.81 -23.52
C LYS A 389 -5.35 11.76 -24.21
N GLU A 390 -4.35 11.24 -23.52
CA GLU A 390 -3.52 10.13 -24.04
C GLU A 390 -4.35 8.90 -24.38
N SER A 391 -5.26 8.49 -23.49
CA SER A 391 -6.16 7.35 -23.73
C SER A 391 -7.01 7.57 -24.98
N ILE A 392 -7.59 8.75 -25.15
CA ILE A 392 -8.37 9.11 -26.34
C ILE A 392 -7.51 9.06 -27.61
N ASP A 393 -6.30 9.60 -27.58
CA ASP A 393 -5.40 9.63 -28.75
C ASP A 393 -4.89 8.22 -29.10
N TYR A 394 -4.68 7.36 -28.09
CA TYR A 394 -4.40 5.94 -28.26
C TYR A 394 -5.58 5.20 -28.91
N ILE A 395 -6.80 5.38 -28.39
CA ILE A 395 -8.02 4.77 -28.95
C ILE A 395 -8.24 5.19 -30.41
N LYS A 396 -7.97 6.44 -30.77
CA LYS A 396 -8.09 6.93 -32.16
C LYS A 396 -7.10 6.25 -33.11
N SER A 397 -5.91 5.93 -32.63
CA SER A 397 -4.84 5.32 -33.43
C SER A 397 -4.91 3.79 -33.46
N HIS A 398 -5.78 3.17 -32.66
CA HIS A 398 -5.92 1.71 -32.50
C HIS A 398 -7.37 1.26 -32.78
N PRO A 399 -7.74 1.00 -34.06
CA PRO A 399 -9.11 0.65 -34.46
C PRO A 399 -9.68 -0.61 -33.81
N ASP A 400 -8.81 -1.55 -33.42
CA ASP A 400 -9.13 -2.78 -32.70
C ASP A 400 -9.72 -2.53 -31.30
N ILE A 401 -9.28 -1.46 -30.64
CA ILE A 401 -9.78 -1.07 -29.31
C ILE A 401 -10.98 -0.12 -29.43
N TYR A 402 -11.07 0.64 -30.53
CA TYR A 402 -12.16 1.58 -30.79
C TYR A 402 -13.55 0.93 -30.70
N TYR A 403 -13.70 -0.30 -31.18
CA TYR A 403 -14.97 -1.03 -31.07
C TYR A 403 -15.37 -1.27 -29.61
N ASN A 404 -14.43 -1.72 -28.77
CA ASN A 404 -14.67 -1.97 -27.35
C ASN A 404 -15.02 -0.68 -26.60
N PHE A 405 -14.34 0.43 -26.93
CA PHE A 405 -14.67 1.76 -26.41
C PHE A 405 -16.11 2.17 -26.73
N LEU A 406 -16.56 2.03 -27.99
CA LEU A 406 -17.93 2.37 -28.39
C LEU A 406 -18.99 1.52 -27.69
N GLN A 407 -18.72 0.23 -27.46
CA GLN A 407 -19.62 -0.63 -26.69
C GLN A 407 -19.73 -0.17 -25.24
N HIS A 408 -18.60 0.13 -24.61
CA HIS A 408 -18.56 0.63 -23.23
C HIS A 408 -19.34 1.94 -23.06
N GLN A 409 -19.15 2.90 -23.98
CA GLN A 409 -19.88 4.18 -23.99
C GLN A 409 -21.41 4.00 -24.11
N LYS A 410 -21.88 3.03 -24.90
CA LYS A 410 -23.32 2.71 -25.02
C LYS A 410 -23.90 2.17 -23.72
N VAL A 411 -23.14 1.34 -22.99
CA VAL A 411 -23.56 0.79 -21.69
C VAL A 411 -23.71 1.91 -20.66
N ILE A 412 -22.71 2.80 -20.56
CA ILE A 412 -22.78 3.97 -19.64
C ILE A 412 -23.95 4.88 -20.00
N GLY A 413 -24.11 5.24 -21.27
CA GLY A 413 -25.19 6.13 -21.72
C GLY A 413 -26.60 5.56 -21.48
N ASN A 414 -26.77 4.24 -21.51
CA ASN A 414 -28.03 3.58 -21.15
C ASN A 414 -28.26 3.54 -19.62
N ALA A 415 -27.20 3.34 -18.83
CA ALA A 415 -27.29 3.38 -17.36
C ALA A 415 -27.66 4.78 -16.84
N GLU A 416 -27.12 5.84 -17.45
CA GLU A 416 -27.48 7.23 -17.11
C GLU A 416 -28.92 7.58 -17.52
N LYS A 417 -29.38 7.10 -18.68
CA LYS A 417 -30.79 7.23 -19.07
C LYS A 417 -31.72 6.51 -18.11
N ASN A 418 -31.38 5.31 -17.65
CA ASN A 418 -32.19 4.56 -16.69
C ASN A 418 -32.22 5.20 -15.30
N LYS A 419 -31.12 5.82 -14.84
CA LYS A 419 -31.10 6.63 -13.61
C LYS A 419 -31.97 7.89 -13.71
N ASN A 420 -32.11 8.47 -14.89
CA ASN A 420 -33.02 9.60 -15.13
C ASN A 420 -34.48 9.15 -15.27
N ILE A 421 -34.74 7.97 -15.82
CA ILE A 421 -36.09 7.38 -15.88
C ILE A 421 -36.56 6.97 -14.47
N SER A 422 -35.68 6.46 -13.61
CA SER A 422 -36.02 6.14 -12.21
C SER A 422 -36.23 7.39 -11.33
N LYS A 423 -35.81 8.58 -11.77
CA LYS A 423 -36.18 9.86 -11.16
C LYS A 423 -37.54 10.39 -11.65
N ILE A 424 -38.08 9.87 -12.76
CA ILE A 424 -39.32 10.35 -13.38
C ILE A 424 -40.53 9.50 -13.00
N ASN A 425 -40.35 8.26 -12.53
CA ASN A 425 -41.48 7.41 -12.13
C ASN A 425 -41.70 7.42 -10.60
N LYS A 426 -42.34 8.50 -10.11
CA LYS A 426 -43.21 8.44 -8.92
C LYS A 426 -44.65 8.64 -9.39
N ILE A 427 -45.41 7.56 -9.54
CA ILE A 427 -46.88 7.46 -9.41
C ILE A 427 -47.21 5.95 -9.28
N PRO A 428 -48.19 5.55 -8.45
CA PRO A 428 -48.35 4.17 -7.98
C PRO A 428 -49.35 3.39 -8.84
N GLU A 429 -48.99 2.17 -9.26
CA GLU A 429 -49.94 1.23 -9.85
C GLU A 429 -49.91 -0.11 -9.12
N LEU A 430 -50.98 -0.30 -8.34
CA LEU A 430 -51.90 -1.44 -8.35
C LEU A 430 -51.29 -2.83 -8.57
N ALA A 431 -51.37 -3.60 -7.48
CA ALA A 431 -51.23 -5.05 -7.47
C ALA A 431 -52.23 -5.72 -8.43
N GLU A 432 -51.74 -6.64 -9.25
CA GLU A 432 -52.49 -7.86 -9.58
C GLU A 432 -51.57 -9.02 -10.04
N ARG A 433 -51.62 -10.08 -9.22
CA ARG A 433 -51.51 -11.53 -9.49
C ARG A 433 -51.07 -11.99 -10.90
N ASN A 434 -50.01 -12.80 -10.97
CA ASN A 434 -50.14 -14.27 -11.07
C ASN A 434 -48.81 -15.01 -11.31
N ASN A 435 -48.66 -16.11 -10.55
CA ASN A 435 -48.11 -17.43 -10.85
C ASN A 435 -46.70 -17.58 -11.44
N GLY A 436 -45.87 -18.27 -10.65
CA GLY A 436 -44.50 -18.61 -10.98
C GLY A 436 -44.35 -19.77 -11.96
N VAL A 437 -43.15 -19.85 -12.52
CA VAL A 437 -42.51 -21.07 -13.02
C VAL A 437 -41.00 -20.92 -12.83
N HIS A 438 -40.42 -21.82 -12.05
CA HIS A 438 -38.97 -22.07 -11.98
C HIS A 438 -38.50 -22.68 -13.31
N VAL A 439 -37.44 -22.15 -13.95
CA VAL A 439 -36.69 -22.89 -14.97
C VAL A 439 -35.20 -22.61 -14.86
N ASP A 440 -34.45 -23.68 -14.55
CA ASP A 440 -33.00 -23.81 -14.63
C ASP A 440 -32.44 -23.53 -16.03
N LYS A 441 -31.33 -22.78 -16.13
CA LYS A 441 -30.57 -22.65 -17.39
C LYS A 441 -29.25 -23.41 -17.30
N LYS A 442 -29.23 -24.61 -17.88
CA LYS A 442 -28.00 -25.30 -18.32
C LYS A 442 -27.46 -24.62 -19.59
N VAL A 443 -26.16 -24.40 -19.60
CA VAL A 443 -25.36 -23.83 -20.70
C VAL A 443 -25.02 -24.94 -21.72
N TYR A 444 -25.22 -24.68 -23.01
CA TYR A 444 -24.79 -25.56 -24.10
C TYR A 444 -24.05 -24.72 -25.15
N TYR A 445 -22.83 -25.12 -25.51
CA TYR A 445 -22.03 -24.54 -26.59
C TYR A 445 -22.20 -25.38 -27.87
N PRO A 446 -22.36 -24.79 -29.07
CA PRO A 446 -22.18 -25.53 -30.32
C PRO A 446 -20.92 -25.10 -31.09
N SER A 447 -20.30 -26.13 -31.68
CA SER A 447 -19.12 -26.09 -32.56
C SER A 447 -19.47 -25.79 -34.03
N LYS A 448 -18.44 -25.46 -34.80
CA LYS A 448 -18.44 -25.01 -36.21
C LYS A 448 -18.76 -26.14 -37.22
N ASN A 449 -19.49 -25.83 -38.31
CA ASN A 449 -18.94 -25.73 -39.69
C ASN A 449 -19.98 -25.47 -40.81
N SER A 450 -19.56 -24.57 -41.73
CA SER A 450 -19.77 -24.42 -43.19
C SER A 450 -21.15 -24.33 -43.88
N ILE A 451 -21.17 -23.42 -44.88
CA ILE A 451 -22.10 -23.16 -46.00
C ILE A 451 -23.12 -22.02 -45.76
N ARG A 452 -22.82 -20.81 -46.29
CA ARG A 452 -23.76 -19.91 -47.01
C ARG A 452 -23.09 -18.61 -47.48
N THR A 453 -22.34 -18.70 -48.57
CA THR A 453 -21.56 -17.62 -49.20
C THR A 453 -22.39 -16.64 -50.06
N GLN A 454 -23.66 -16.40 -49.75
CA GLN A 454 -24.49 -15.41 -50.46
C GLN A 454 -25.30 -14.50 -49.51
N ILE A 455 -25.46 -14.90 -48.24
CA ILE A 455 -26.12 -14.09 -47.20
C ILE A 455 -25.13 -13.09 -46.54
N GLU A 456 -23.82 -13.33 -46.65
CA GLU A 456 -22.80 -12.44 -46.09
C GLU A 456 -22.59 -11.16 -46.92
N ILE A 457 -22.75 -11.21 -48.25
CA ILE A 457 -22.54 -10.03 -49.11
C ILE A 457 -23.64 -8.97 -48.87
N GLU A 458 -24.91 -9.38 -48.71
CA GLU A 458 -26.00 -8.46 -48.36
C GLU A 458 -25.89 -7.93 -46.92
N LYS A 459 -25.35 -8.73 -45.99
CA LYS A 459 -25.07 -8.26 -44.61
C LYS A 459 -23.94 -7.23 -44.59
N VAL A 460 -22.86 -7.43 -45.35
CA VAL A 460 -21.74 -6.48 -45.46
C VAL A 460 -22.19 -5.17 -46.09
N GLN A 461 -23.00 -5.20 -47.16
CA GLN A 461 -23.55 -3.98 -47.77
C GLN A 461 -24.52 -3.23 -46.84
N ARG A 462 -25.31 -3.92 -46.01
CA ARG A 462 -26.12 -3.30 -44.94
C ARG A 462 -25.26 -2.67 -43.83
N ILE A 463 -24.13 -3.30 -43.49
CA ILE A 463 -23.17 -2.79 -42.50
C ILE A 463 -22.46 -1.54 -43.02
N GLU A 464 -22.03 -1.52 -44.29
CA GLU A 464 -21.43 -0.33 -44.92
C GLU A 464 -22.41 0.85 -45.01
N LYS A 465 -23.69 0.58 -45.31
CA LYS A 465 -24.73 1.62 -45.32
C LYS A 465 -25.01 2.17 -43.92
N LYS A 466 -24.93 1.33 -42.88
CA LYS A 466 -25.02 1.75 -41.47
C LYS A 466 -23.80 2.56 -41.03
N LEU A 467 -22.59 2.16 -41.44
CA LEU A 467 -21.33 2.87 -41.19
C LEU A 467 -21.31 4.26 -41.82
N LYS A 468 -21.80 4.41 -43.06
CA LYS A 468 -21.95 5.71 -43.72
C LYS A 468 -23.01 6.60 -43.05
N LEU A 469 -24.09 6.02 -42.52
CA LEU A 469 -25.12 6.76 -41.78
C LEU A 469 -24.60 7.23 -40.40
N ASP A 470 -23.76 6.43 -39.74
CA ASP A 470 -23.12 6.78 -38.46
C ASP A 470 -22.05 7.86 -38.61
N GLN A 471 -21.35 7.95 -39.75
CA GLN A 471 -20.41 9.05 -40.03
C GLN A 471 -21.09 10.45 -40.00
N THR A 472 -22.34 10.55 -40.47
CA THR A 472 -23.15 11.77 -40.37
C THR A 472 -23.60 12.09 -38.94
N ASN A 473 -23.80 11.08 -38.08
CA ASN A 473 -24.02 11.29 -36.65
C ASN A 473 -22.73 11.64 -35.91
N LEU A 474 -21.58 11.12 -36.35
CA LEU A 474 -20.24 11.48 -35.86
C LEU A 474 -19.97 12.98 -36.05
N GLN A 475 -20.30 13.56 -37.19
CA GLN A 475 -20.12 15.00 -37.43
C GLN A 475 -20.95 15.84 -36.44
N LYS A 476 -22.19 15.41 -36.15
CA LYS A 476 -23.08 16.09 -35.19
C LYS A 476 -22.62 15.96 -33.74
N ILE A 477 -22.01 14.83 -33.36
CA ILE A 477 -21.40 14.63 -32.03
C ILE A 477 -20.11 15.45 -31.91
N HIS A 478 -19.32 15.51 -32.98
CA HIS A 478 -18.09 16.32 -33.08
C HIS A 478 -18.36 17.82 -32.96
N ASP A 479 -19.44 18.32 -33.58
CA ASP A 479 -19.88 19.71 -33.45
C ASP A 479 -20.46 20.03 -32.06
N LYS A 480 -21.02 19.03 -31.36
CA LYS A 480 -21.46 19.15 -29.97
C LYS A 480 -20.29 19.18 -28.99
N ALA A 481 -19.23 18.40 -29.24
CA ALA A 481 -18.00 18.39 -28.45
C ALA A 481 -17.19 19.69 -28.60
N LYS A 482 -17.14 20.27 -29.81
CA LYS A 482 -16.49 21.59 -30.03
C LYS A 482 -17.19 22.76 -29.33
N ARG A 483 -18.47 22.64 -28.99
CA ARG A 483 -19.26 23.69 -28.31
C ARG A 483 -19.16 23.67 -26.78
N ILE A 484 -18.48 22.69 -26.18
CA ILE A 484 -18.21 22.65 -24.73
C ILE A 484 -16.75 23.05 -24.52
N LYS A 485 -16.44 24.35 -24.68
CA LYS A 485 -15.25 24.95 -24.06
C LYS A 485 -15.52 25.17 -22.57
N ARG A 486 -15.66 24.09 -21.82
CA ARG A 486 -15.35 24.08 -20.38
C ARG A 486 -13.95 23.48 -20.26
N HIS A 487 -13.15 23.91 -19.29
CA HIS A 487 -11.83 23.34 -19.01
C HIS A 487 -11.94 21.81 -19.07
N VAL A 488 -11.29 21.17 -20.04
CA VAL A 488 -11.23 19.71 -20.12
C VAL A 488 -9.96 19.30 -19.38
N GLY A 489 -10.08 19.19 -18.07
CA GLY A 489 -8.99 18.84 -17.17
C GLY A 489 -9.40 19.08 -15.72
N PRO A 490 -9.03 18.18 -14.78
CA PRO A 490 -9.08 18.43 -13.35
C PRO A 490 -8.40 19.75 -12.98
N HIS A 491 -8.86 20.39 -11.91
CA HIS A 491 -8.16 21.52 -11.32
C HIS A 491 -6.86 21.03 -10.65
N ASP A 492 -5.78 21.81 -10.77
CA ASP A 492 -4.43 21.44 -10.27
C ASP A 492 -4.38 21.16 -8.75
N ASP A 493 -5.44 21.50 -8.01
CA ASP A 493 -5.53 21.47 -6.56
C ASP A 493 -6.18 20.20 -5.95
N ASP A 494 -6.73 19.28 -6.76
CA ASP A 494 -7.63 18.21 -6.30
C ASP A 494 -6.95 16.90 -5.83
N GLY A 495 -5.61 16.79 -5.99
CA GLY A 495 -4.87 15.57 -5.66
C GLY A 495 -4.50 15.46 -4.17
N ILE A 496 -4.57 14.24 -3.61
CA ILE A 496 -4.03 13.92 -2.28
C ILE A 496 -2.72 13.15 -2.39
N GLN A 497 -1.74 13.48 -1.55
CA GLN A 497 -0.47 12.77 -1.46
C GLN A 497 -0.63 11.49 -0.62
N ARG A 498 0.03 10.40 -1.02
CA ARG A 498 0.11 9.18 -0.23
C ARG A 498 1.53 8.68 -0.12
N LEU A 499 1.86 8.20 1.07
CA LEU A 499 3.18 7.75 1.45
C LEU A 499 3.11 6.26 1.72
N LEU A 500 3.75 5.47 0.86
CA LEU A 500 3.81 4.01 0.98
C LEU A 500 5.21 3.50 1.30
N SER A 501 6.22 4.36 1.24
CA SER A 501 7.61 4.01 1.53
C SER A 501 8.32 5.22 2.12
N THR A 502 9.23 4.99 3.07
CA THR A 502 10.07 6.06 3.61
C THR A 502 11.16 6.47 2.64
N GLY A 503 11.63 5.54 1.80
CA GLY A 503 12.73 5.73 0.88
C GLY A 503 13.90 4.79 1.17
N THR A 504 15.08 5.18 0.75
CA THR A 504 16.35 4.52 1.04
C THR A 504 17.46 5.55 1.20
N LEU A 505 18.50 5.22 1.97
CA LEU A 505 19.73 6.00 2.00
C LEU A 505 20.56 5.74 0.75
N ALA A 506 21.42 6.69 0.39
CA ALA A 506 22.40 6.56 -0.67
C ALA A 506 23.71 7.24 -0.27
N PRO A 507 24.86 6.82 -0.82
CA PRO A 507 26.12 7.53 -0.67
C PRO A 507 25.95 9.00 -1.07
N THR A 508 26.71 9.92 -0.47
CA THR A 508 26.63 11.31 -0.89
C THR A 508 27.22 11.52 -2.29
N THR A 509 26.63 12.42 -3.06
CA THR A 509 27.17 12.89 -4.36
C THR A 509 28.35 13.88 -4.23
N LEU A 510 28.81 14.17 -3.01
CA LEU A 510 30.00 14.99 -2.81
C LEU A 510 31.25 14.21 -3.23
N ASP A 511 32.23 14.95 -3.77
CA ASP A 511 33.58 14.44 -3.95
C ASP A 511 34.22 14.13 -2.59
N ASN A 512 35.08 13.11 -2.54
CA ASN A 512 35.73 12.67 -1.29
C ASN A 512 36.66 13.71 -0.66
N THR A 513 37.09 14.71 -1.44
CA THR A 513 37.88 15.86 -0.95
C THR A 513 37.03 16.98 -0.36
N HIS A 514 35.70 16.93 -0.53
CA HIS A 514 34.81 17.98 -0.04
C HIS A 514 34.77 17.97 1.51
N PRO A 515 34.87 19.12 2.19
CA PRO A 515 34.93 19.17 3.67
C PRO A 515 33.75 18.49 4.38
N ASN A 516 32.57 18.50 3.76
CA ASN A 516 31.35 17.89 4.29
C ASN A 516 31.13 16.43 3.88
N TYR A 517 32.05 15.80 3.14
CA TYR A 517 31.88 14.43 2.64
C TYR A 517 31.58 13.44 3.79
N ASN A 518 32.42 13.44 4.83
CA ASN A 518 32.27 12.57 6.01
C ASN A 518 31.10 12.98 6.95
N TYR A 519 30.36 14.03 6.59
CA TYR A 519 29.24 14.57 7.36
C TYR A 519 27.96 14.58 6.55
N SER A 520 27.95 13.91 5.38
CA SER A 520 26.79 13.93 4.49
C SER A 520 26.40 12.53 4.03
N ILE A 521 25.10 12.35 3.88
CA ILE A 521 24.49 11.18 3.26
C ILE A 521 23.28 11.65 2.46
N ASP A 522 22.96 10.94 1.37
CA ASP A 522 21.80 11.28 0.58
C ASP A 522 20.61 10.39 0.98
N VAL A 523 19.40 10.93 0.89
CA VAL A 523 18.14 10.19 1.08
C VAL A 523 17.38 10.23 -0.22
N VAL A 524 16.99 9.06 -0.72
CA VAL A 524 16.20 8.89 -1.94
C VAL A 524 14.81 8.41 -1.56
N PHE A 525 13.78 9.13 -1.96
CA PHE A 525 12.39 8.74 -1.68
C PHE A 525 11.48 9.19 -2.82
N ALA A 526 10.33 8.52 -2.92
CA ALA A 526 9.30 8.88 -3.89
C ALA A 526 8.07 9.41 -3.15
N THR A 527 7.52 10.50 -3.65
CA THR A 527 6.18 10.97 -3.30
C THR A 527 5.27 10.73 -4.50
N TYR A 528 4.00 10.45 -4.26
CA TYR A 528 3.02 10.43 -5.33
C TYR A 528 1.69 10.97 -4.84
N TRP A 529 0.94 11.56 -5.76
CA TRP A 529 -0.41 12.03 -5.51
C TRP A 529 -1.40 11.35 -6.46
N PHE A 530 -2.67 11.32 -6.08
CA PHE A 530 -3.76 10.81 -6.90
C PHE A 530 -5.08 11.50 -6.52
N PHE A 531 -6.12 11.36 -7.36
CA PHE A 531 -7.43 11.94 -7.09
C PHE A 531 -8.21 11.12 -6.05
N PRO A 532 -8.80 11.77 -5.02
CA PRO A 532 -9.47 11.06 -3.94
C PRO A 532 -10.70 10.29 -4.44
N ALA A 533 -11.09 9.27 -3.67
CA ALA A 533 -12.36 8.57 -3.87
C ALA A 533 -13.54 9.45 -3.42
N LYS A 534 -14.71 9.20 -4.00
CA LYS A 534 -15.94 9.93 -3.68
C LYS A 534 -16.57 9.35 -2.41
N THR A 535 -16.22 9.91 -1.25
CA THR A 535 -16.66 9.41 0.06
C THR A 535 -17.23 10.50 0.96
N GLN A 536 -18.01 10.09 1.96
CA GLN A 536 -18.58 11.00 2.96
C GLN A 536 -18.29 10.50 4.37
N ALA A 537 -17.89 11.43 5.23
CA ALA A 537 -17.70 11.18 6.65
C ALA A 537 -18.91 11.69 7.46
N ILE A 538 -19.20 11.00 8.56
CA ILE A 538 -20.17 11.34 9.59
C ILE A 538 -19.35 11.72 10.83
N LEU A 539 -19.35 13.00 11.15
CA LEU A 539 -18.65 13.55 12.32
C LEU A 539 -19.52 13.42 13.58
N PRO A 540 -18.97 13.63 14.79
CA PRO A 540 -19.72 13.44 16.03
C PRO A 540 -21.01 14.27 16.11
N LYS A 541 -21.00 15.51 15.59
CA LYS A 541 -22.20 16.36 15.50
C LYS A 541 -23.28 15.74 14.60
N ASP A 542 -22.88 15.15 13.47
CA ASP A 542 -23.80 14.48 12.56
C ASP A 542 -24.41 13.23 13.21
N GLN A 543 -23.60 12.48 13.98
CA GLN A 543 -24.07 11.29 14.71
C GLN A 543 -25.16 11.63 15.72
N VAL A 544 -25.03 12.77 16.42
CA VAL A 544 -26.07 13.25 17.34
C VAL A 544 -27.36 13.57 16.58
N CYS A 545 -27.30 14.36 15.50
CA CYS A 545 -28.47 14.68 14.66
C CYS A 545 -29.14 13.41 14.10
N ILE A 546 -28.34 12.45 13.62
CA ILE A 546 -28.86 11.19 13.09
C ILE A 546 -29.55 10.40 14.20
N SER A 547 -28.93 10.26 15.37
CA SER A 547 -29.51 9.54 16.50
C SER A 547 -30.86 10.16 16.92
N GLU A 548 -30.92 11.48 17.09
CA GLU A 548 -32.13 12.18 17.50
C GLU A 548 -33.28 12.00 16.49
N LYS A 549 -33.00 12.04 15.19
CA LYS A 549 -34.02 11.82 14.14
C LYS A 549 -34.39 10.33 14.00
N MET A 550 -33.46 9.41 14.28
CA MET A 550 -33.72 7.97 14.27
C MET A 550 -34.60 7.54 15.46
N ASP A 551 -34.53 8.24 16.60
CA ASP A 551 -35.40 7.98 17.75
C ASP A 551 -36.89 8.24 17.45
N ASP A 552 -37.19 9.13 16.49
CA ASP A 552 -38.54 9.37 15.96
C ASP A 552 -38.85 8.53 14.70
N GLU A 553 -38.41 7.26 14.66
CA GLU A 553 -38.65 6.38 13.50
C GLU A 553 -40.14 6.23 13.16
N LYS A 554 -41.04 6.46 14.11
CA LYS A 554 -42.50 6.42 13.90
C LYS A 554 -42.98 7.45 12.89
N ALA A 555 -42.21 8.52 12.65
CA ALA A 555 -42.50 9.50 11.62
C ALA A 555 -42.60 8.88 10.21
N ARG A 556 -42.04 7.69 9.94
CA ARG A 556 -42.24 6.99 8.66
C ARG A 556 -43.61 6.32 8.49
N LEU A 557 -44.36 6.19 9.58
CA LEU A 557 -45.71 5.60 9.62
C LEU A 557 -46.82 6.67 9.57
N ASP A 558 -46.48 7.93 9.82
CA ASP A 558 -47.42 9.05 9.73
C ASP A 558 -47.61 9.49 8.27
N VAL A 559 -48.84 9.43 7.78
CA VAL A 559 -49.23 9.79 6.40
C VAL A 559 -48.92 11.25 6.06
N LEU A 560 -48.87 12.13 7.07
CA LEU A 560 -48.57 13.56 6.89
C LEU A 560 -47.06 13.87 6.89
N SER A 561 -46.23 12.90 7.28
CA SER A 561 -44.79 13.06 7.34
C SER A 561 -44.15 12.96 5.95
N LYS A 562 -43.11 13.76 5.71
CA LYS A 562 -42.28 13.65 4.49
C LYS A 562 -41.54 12.31 4.37
N TYR A 563 -41.51 11.53 5.46
CA TYR A 563 -40.87 10.22 5.54
C TYR A 563 -41.86 9.05 5.34
N TYR A 564 -43.14 9.33 5.11
CA TYR A 564 -44.16 8.31 4.99
C TYR A 564 -43.82 7.26 3.92
N GLY A 565 -43.92 5.99 4.31
CA GLY A 565 -43.74 4.86 3.40
C GLY A 565 -42.29 4.47 3.12
N LEU A 566 -41.31 5.17 3.71
CA LEU A 566 -39.90 4.74 3.67
C LEU A 566 -39.70 3.51 4.56
N ASN A 567 -38.90 2.55 4.09
CA ASN A 567 -38.40 1.49 4.95
C ASN A 567 -37.29 2.01 5.89
N HIS A 568 -36.85 1.18 6.83
CA HIS A 568 -35.84 1.56 7.84
C HIS A 568 -34.53 2.07 7.21
N ASP A 569 -33.96 1.34 6.24
CA ASP A 569 -32.71 1.73 5.58
C ASP A 569 -32.88 3.00 4.72
N GLU A 570 -34.03 3.16 4.06
CA GLU A 570 -34.35 4.36 3.29
C GLU A 570 -34.51 5.58 4.18
N TYR A 571 -35.16 5.42 5.34
CA TYR A 571 -35.32 6.45 6.36
C TYR A 571 -33.97 6.88 6.93
N GLU A 572 -33.13 5.92 7.34
CA GLU A 572 -31.76 6.15 7.82
C GLU A 572 -30.95 6.96 6.80
N ARG A 573 -31.03 6.58 5.51
CA ARG A 573 -30.31 7.27 4.44
C ARG A 573 -30.80 8.70 4.23
N VAL A 574 -32.11 8.94 4.29
CA VAL A 574 -32.67 10.29 4.14
C VAL A 574 -32.27 11.18 5.31
N ILE A 575 -32.39 10.68 6.55
CA ILE A 575 -31.94 11.41 7.75
C ILE A 575 -30.46 11.74 7.67
N THR A 576 -29.63 10.75 7.33
CA THR A 576 -28.18 10.93 7.21
C THR A 576 -27.87 12.06 6.24
N LYS A 577 -28.53 12.06 5.07
CA LYS A 577 -28.36 13.14 4.10
C LYS A 577 -28.79 14.50 4.65
N GLU A 578 -29.93 14.58 5.33
CA GLU A 578 -30.42 15.83 5.91
C GLU A 578 -29.47 16.37 6.98
N CYS A 579 -28.98 15.52 7.88
CA CYS A 579 -28.02 15.92 8.92
C CYS A 579 -26.69 16.39 8.32
N LEU A 580 -26.18 15.70 7.29
CA LEU A 580 -24.97 16.13 6.58
C LEU A 580 -25.17 17.48 5.85
N ASN A 581 -26.38 17.74 5.34
CA ASN A 581 -26.69 19.04 4.74
C ASN A 581 -26.77 20.16 5.79
N GLU A 582 -27.39 19.89 6.95
CA GLU A 582 -27.46 20.84 8.07
C GLU A 582 -26.09 21.19 8.65
N SER A 583 -25.12 20.28 8.57
CA SER A 583 -23.75 20.49 9.04
C SER A 583 -22.77 20.94 7.94
N ASP A 584 -23.25 21.16 6.72
CA ASP A 584 -22.44 21.54 5.56
C ASP A 584 -21.31 20.51 5.27
N HIS A 585 -21.65 19.22 5.33
CA HIS A 585 -20.79 18.07 4.98
C HIS A 585 -21.31 17.32 3.74
N GLU A 586 -22.03 18.00 2.84
CA GLU A 586 -22.36 17.45 1.53
C GLU A 586 -21.11 17.32 0.65
N LEU A 587 -21.14 16.36 -0.29
CA LEU A 587 -20.07 16.20 -1.27
C LEU A 587 -20.08 17.35 -2.28
N PRO A 588 -18.93 18.04 -2.49
CA PRO A 588 -18.77 18.96 -3.59
C PRO A 588 -19.07 18.28 -4.94
N GLN A 589 -19.84 18.95 -5.81
CA GLN A 589 -20.17 18.41 -7.14
C GLN A 589 -19.11 18.72 -8.21
N ASP A 590 -18.31 19.77 -8.01
CA ASP A 590 -17.39 20.31 -9.01
C ASP A 590 -15.96 19.74 -8.92
N GLU A 591 -15.72 18.78 -8.02
CA GLU A 591 -14.41 18.17 -7.81
C GLU A 591 -14.21 16.88 -8.62
N THR A 592 -12.94 16.55 -8.88
CA THR A 592 -12.56 15.31 -9.57
C THR A 592 -12.40 14.17 -8.58
N TYR A 593 -13.10 13.06 -8.81
CA TYR A 593 -13.03 11.85 -7.99
C TYR A 593 -12.75 10.61 -8.83
N GLU A 594 -11.98 9.69 -8.26
CA GLU A 594 -11.69 8.38 -8.86
C GLU A 594 -12.14 7.27 -7.91
N SER A 595 -13.29 6.67 -8.23
CA SER A 595 -13.92 5.62 -7.41
C SER A 595 -14.09 4.34 -8.21
N GLN A 596 -13.87 3.19 -7.58
CA GLN A 596 -14.01 1.90 -8.24
C GLN A 596 -15.44 1.67 -8.74
N SER A 597 -16.43 2.17 -8.00
CA SER A 597 -17.85 2.13 -8.35
C SER A 597 -18.21 2.91 -9.62
N THR A 598 -17.37 3.87 -10.02
CA THR A 598 -17.55 4.70 -11.22
C THR A 598 -16.36 4.56 -12.19
N TYR A 599 -15.56 3.51 -12.04
CA TYR A 599 -14.34 3.30 -12.81
C TYR A 599 -14.63 3.27 -14.31
N ASN A 600 -13.92 4.11 -15.05
CA ASN A 600 -13.98 4.16 -16.51
C ASN A 600 -12.57 3.92 -17.07
N PRO A 601 -12.29 2.77 -17.71
CA PRO A 601 -10.95 2.44 -18.20
C PRO A 601 -10.45 3.37 -19.31
N TYR A 602 -11.32 4.20 -19.89
CA TYR A 602 -11.00 5.15 -20.96
C TYR A 602 -11.02 6.61 -20.50
N ASN A 603 -11.31 6.86 -19.23
CA ASN A 603 -11.30 8.19 -18.63
C ASN A 603 -10.83 8.05 -17.17
N ILE A 604 -9.54 7.80 -17.01
CA ILE A 604 -8.89 7.65 -15.71
C ILE A 604 -8.01 8.87 -15.50
N HIS A 605 -8.21 9.56 -14.39
CA HIS A 605 -7.30 10.60 -13.93
C HIS A 605 -6.22 9.96 -13.06
N MET A 606 -4.98 9.95 -13.57
CA MET A 606 -3.83 9.51 -12.80
C MET A 606 -3.10 10.73 -12.26
N GLY A 607 -2.55 10.61 -11.05
CA GLY A 607 -1.60 11.60 -10.56
C GLY A 607 -0.18 11.29 -10.97
N GLN A 608 0.78 11.94 -10.33
CA GLN A 608 2.20 11.87 -10.66
C GLN A 608 3.01 11.35 -9.48
N MET A 609 4.06 10.59 -9.79
CA MET A 609 5.11 10.22 -8.84
C MET A 609 6.35 11.10 -9.08
N THR A 610 6.88 11.68 -8.01
CA THR A 610 8.12 12.47 -8.02
C THR A 610 9.16 11.75 -7.18
N VAL A 611 10.36 11.54 -7.74
CA VAL A 611 11.49 10.93 -7.02
C VAL A 611 12.46 12.03 -6.61
N TYR A 612 12.78 12.09 -5.33
CA TYR A 612 13.75 13.01 -4.76
C TYR A 612 15.05 12.28 -4.41
N ARG A 613 16.17 12.99 -4.58
CA ARG A 613 17.45 12.70 -3.92
C ARG A 613 17.86 13.96 -3.16
N LEU A 614 17.81 13.90 -1.83
CA LEU A 614 18.18 15.03 -0.97
C LEU A 614 19.48 14.70 -0.23
N ARG A 615 20.47 15.58 -0.33
CA ARG A 615 21.66 15.50 0.53
C ARG A 615 21.36 16.07 1.90
N LEU A 616 21.60 15.27 2.93
CA LEU A 616 21.60 15.71 4.31
C LEU A 616 23.04 15.94 4.73
N THR A 617 23.34 17.10 5.31
CA THR A 617 24.65 17.42 5.88
C THR A 617 24.48 17.76 7.35
N MET A 618 25.22 17.06 8.19
CA MET A 618 25.13 17.11 9.64
C MET A 618 26.18 18.08 10.15
N SER A 619 25.79 18.94 11.09
CA SER A 619 26.70 19.92 11.69
C SER A 619 26.54 19.91 13.20
N CYS A 620 27.65 19.97 13.94
CA CYS A 620 27.62 20.16 15.37
C CYS A 620 27.97 21.60 15.75
N LYS A 621 27.38 22.13 16.84
CA LYS A 621 27.84 23.39 17.42
C LYS A 621 29.18 23.11 18.09
N LYS A 622 30.23 23.85 17.72
CA LYS A 622 31.58 23.68 18.30
C LYS A 622 31.49 23.67 19.83
N SER A 623 32.04 22.63 20.45
CA SER A 623 32.28 22.55 21.89
C SER A 623 33.66 21.92 22.13
N LYS A 624 34.29 22.37 23.23
CA LYS A 624 35.57 22.05 23.90
C LYS A 624 36.78 21.54 23.07
N PRO A 625 38.03 21.84 23.48
CA PRO A 625 39.24 21.42 22.74
C PRO A 625 39.37 19.91 22.46
N ASN A 626 38.67 19.06 23.21
CA ASN A 626 38.76 17.59 23.14
C ASN A 626 37.53 16.92 22.49
N GLU A 627 36.56 17.69 22.00
CA GLU A 627 35.37 17.15 21.34
C GLU A 627 35.51 17.33 19.81
N HIS A 628 35.02 16.36 19.05
CA HIS A 628 34.93 16.45 17.60
C HIS A 628 33.49 16.18 17.16
N CYS A 629 33.06 16.74 16.03
CA CYS A 629 31.75 16.40 15.47
C CYS A 629 31.79 14.94 15.00
N SER A 630 30.83 14.14 15.46
CA SER A 630 30.60 12.77 14.97
C SER A 630 30.42 12.77 13.46
N ARG A 631 31.05 11.79 12.79
CA ARG A 631 30.91 11.59 11.35
C ARG A 631 29.67 10.75 11.04
N VAL A 632 29.08 11.00 9.88
CA VAL A 632 28.07 10.08 9.34
C VAL A 632 28.82 8.84 8.86
N LEU A 633 28.37 7.65 9.23
CA LEU A 633 29.04 6.42 8.79
C LEU A 633 28.94 6.29 7.25
N PRO A 634 29.97 5.78 6.57
CA PRO A 634 29.89 5.45 5.14
C PRO A 634 28.68 4.58 4.83
N PHE A 635 28.17 4.64 3.60
CA PHE A 635 26.95 3.92 3.22
C PHE A 635 27.05 2.41 3.48
N GLU A 636 28.23 1.84 3.27
CA GLU A 636 28.54 0.42 3.47
C GLU A 636 28.52 0.01 4.96
N GLU A 637 28.66 0.99 5.87
CA GLU A 637 28.64 0.82 7.32
C GLU A 637 27.30 1.27 7.95
N GLN A 638 26.35 1.78 7.16
CA GLN A 638 25.00 2.07 7.63
C GLN A 638 24.30 0.77 8.07
N GLN A 639 23.39 0.85 9.03
CA GLN A 639 22.81 -0.35 9.65
C GLN A 639 21.35 -0.62 9.21
N TRP A 640 20.60 0.41 8.81
CA TRP A 640 19.19 0.29 8.40
C TRP A 640 18.77 1.33 7.36
N THR A 641 19.23 1.11 6.13
CA THR A 641 19.10 2.08 5.03
C THR A 641 17.76 2.07 4.30
N SER A 642 16.96 1.01 4.42
CA SER A 642 15.68 0.82 3.70
C SER A 642 14.70 -0.02 4.51
N TYR A 643 13.47 -0.20 3.98
CA TYR A 643 12.53 -1.20 4.49
C TYR A 643 13.21 -2.58 4.58
N MET A 644 13.08 -3.24 5.74
CA MET A 644 13.77 -4.49 6.07
C MET A 644 15.31 -4.38 6.01
N GLY A 645 15.87 -3.20 6.32
CA GLY A 645 17.32 -2.99 6.40
C GLY A 645 18.01 -3.00 5.04
N ASN A 646 19.34 -3.11 5.06
CA ASN A 646 20.19 -2.82 3.89
C ASN A 646 20.05 -3.83 2.74
N LYS A 647 19.72 -5.08 3.07
CA LYS A 647 19.55 -6.16 2.11
C LYS A 647 18.09 -6.53 1.90
N GLY A 648 17.18 -5.83 2.57
CA GLY A 648 15.75 -6.18 2.57
C GLY A 648 15.46 -7.51 3.27
N ASP A 649 16.33 -7.97 4.18
CA ASP A 649 16.24 -9.25 4.91
C ASP A 649 15.92 -9.08 6.41
N SER A 650 15.77 -7.84 6.87
CA SER A 650 15.47 -7.42 8.24
C SER A 650 16.55 -7.73 9.29
N HIS A 651 17.75 -8.12 8.87
CA HIS A 651 18.88 -8.32 9.77
C HIS A 651 19.54 -6.98 10.10
N TRP A 652 19.56 -6.62 11.39
CA TRP A 652 20.33 -5.48 11.87
C TRP A 652 21.78 -5.90 12.08
N LYS A 653 22.70 -5.20 11.41
CA LYS A 653 24.14 -5.44 11.60
C LYS A 653 24.66 -4.56 12.75
N PRO A 654 25.19 -5.13 13.84
CA PRO A 654 25.85 -4.34 14.88
C PRO A 654 27.10 -3.62 14.32
N ARG A 655 27.46 -2.50 14.93
CA ARG A 655 28.72 -1.82 14.59
C ARG A 655 29.89 -2.67 15.06
N PHE A 656 30.81 -2.96 14.15
CA PHE A 656 32.14 -3.41 14.55
C PHE A 656 32.89 -2.20 15.10
N MET A 657 33.22 -2.21 16.39
CA MET A 657 34.19 -1.24 16.91
C MET A 657 35.52 -1.49 16.19
N LYS A 658 35.92 -0.56 15.31
CA LYS A 658 37.30 -0.48 14.80
C LYS A 658 38.17 0.27 15.79
#